data_AF-A0A126RT01-F1
#
_entry.id   AF-A0A126RT01-F1
#
_cell.length_a   1.000
_cell.length_b   1.000
_cell.length_c   1.000
_cell.angle_alpha   90.00
_cell.angle_beta   90.00
_cell.angle_gamma   90.00
#
_symmetry.space_group_name_H-M   'P 1'
#
loop_
_entity.id
_entity.type
_entity.pdbx_description
1 polymer ?
#
loop_
_entity_poly.entity_id
_entity_poly.type
_entity_poly.pdbx_seq_one_letter_code
_entity_poly.pdbx_strand_id
1 'polypeptide(L)'
;MRGRHHRLSALTVSAALILSSCGGGGGSSGGTPTPSPTPTPTPTSLYTAPAQESLTVADVETVVAHAVAEARARNLPAVIAVTDRVGNVLAIFRMTGARANAITSAAPNGDNIDAQNLTVPAEAGAIAKAITGAYLSSGGNAFSTRTASMIVQQHFPPAPTTAGLESGPLFGVQFSQLPCSDLAARFVSSGATAMIGPKRSPLGLAADPGGFPLYKNGVVVGGIGVMADGVYGSDTNVLDDDNDPEEYIALAGTLGFEAPEGIRANRITVDGTSLRYSDAVYSGLIATGPVSFAAINGSGGALVAVRGYYGDPAPMILAGVAYGTEASGVRRARTAEFSKSDAFVLTDGSGNDRFPIRAATDAGDVAQPLTAAEATAILEEAFTIMSRARAQIRQPLDSRAQVTISLVDTRGQTLGIVRSPDAPIFGTDVSLQKARTAAFFSGSHTASDLLASSSADVAAFVGKARTFLNDPSALTGRHAFSDRANGNLSRPYFPDGEVGRPNGPFSRPIAQFNPFSTGLQSALVVGDLAAHLAYVTGASAADTPQRCSAVPTVSNQNRVQNGIQIFPGSVPIYRSNMLVGAIGVSGDGIDQDDMISFLGLNNAGARVGGIGNAPAAIRSDQIVVDLGNATVRLRYVSCPFAPFLDSSSQNVCAGL
;
A
#
# COMPACT_ATOMS: atom_id res chain seq x y z
N MET A 1 38.40 56.85 14.89
CA MET A 1 38.42 57.36 16.28
C MET A 1 37.01 57.20 16.84
N ARG A 2 36.64 56.42 17.87
CA ARG A 2 37.16 55.27 18.64
C ARG A 2 36.19 54.11 18.30
N GLY A 3 36.55 52.92 17.80
CA GLY A 3 37.25 51.82 18.50
C GLY A 3 36.40 51.30 19.66
N ARG A 4 36.03 50.03 19.86
CA ARG A 4 36.45 48.71 19.36
C ARG A 4 35.47 47.69 19.99
N HIS A 5 35.04 46.63 19.29
CA HIS A 5 35.38 45.21 19.55
C HIS A 5 35.33 44.75 21.02
N HIS A 6 34.49 43.79 21.40
CA HIS A 6 34.72 42.31 21.43
C HIS A 6 34.09 41.82 22.76
N ARG A 7 33.79 40.55 23.09
CA ARG A 7 33.79 39.19 22.52
C ARG A 7 33.13 38.31 23.60
N LEU A 8 32.58 37.18 23.16
CA LEU A 8 32.60 35.82 23.73
C LEU A 8 32.27 35.51 25.21
N SER A 9 31.78 34.26 25.33
CA SER A 9 31.88 33.31 26.45
C SER A 9 30.66 33.32 27.37
N ALA A 10 29.70 32.39 27.22
CA ALA A 10 29.78 30.98 27.61
C ALA A 10 30.16 30.82 29.10
N LEU A 11 29.20 30.43 29.93
CA LEU A 11 29.32 29.23 30.78
C LEU A 11 27.96 28.86 31.38
N THR A 12 27.67 27.57 31.23
CA THR A 12 26.80 26.70 32.02
C THR A 12 26.86 26.95 33.54
N VAL A 13 25.75 26.74 34.24
CA VAL A 13 25.63 25.77 35.36
C VAL A 13 24.19 25.73 35.89
N SER A 14 23.72 24.50 36.01
CA SER A 14 22.49 24.00 36.61
C SER A 14 22.34 24.35 38.10
N ALA A 15 21.11 24.51 38.60
CA ALA A 15 20.61 23.81 39.80
C ALA A 15 19.17 24.24 40.12
N ALA A 16 18.39 23.22 40.50
CA ALA A 16 16.98 23.26 40.85
C ALA A 16 16.72 23.62 42.33
N LEU A 17 15.41 23.65 42.64
CA LEU A 17 14.70 23.61 43.93
C LEU A 17 14.19 24.98 44.45
N ILE A 18 12.88 25.26 44.41
CA ILE A 18 11.69 24.68 45.08
C ILE A 18 11.11 25.73 46.06
N LEU A 19 9.83 26.06 45.80
CA LEU A 19 8.73 26.51 46.65
C LEU A 19 8.91 27.65 47.69
N SER A 20 8.13 28.71 47.44
CA SER A 20 7.15 29.30 48.37
C SER A 20 5.97 29.77 47.50
N SER A 21 4.69 29.76 47.88
CA SER A 21 4.07 29.95 49.19
C SER A 21 2.57 29.57 49.16
N CYS A 22 2.08 29.17 50.35
CA CYS A 22 0.78 29.45 50.99
C CYS A 22 -0.54 29.34 50.19
N GLY A 23 -1.62 28.77 50.72
CA GLY A 23 -1.91 28.32 52.08
C GLY A 23 -3.41 28.03 52.24
N GLY A 24 -3.79 27.53 53.41
CA GLY A 24 -5.19 27.41 53.84
C GLY A 24 -5.49 26.12 54.58
N GLY A 25 -5.28 26.12 55.90
CA GLY A 25 -5.69 25.03 56.79
C GLY A 25 -7.06 25.27 57.42
N GLY A 26 -7.73 24.19 57.82
CA GLY A 26 -8.90 24.24 58.70
C GLY A 26 -9.55 22.88 58.96
N GLY A 27 -9.42 22.40 60.21
CA GLY A 27 -10.47 21.63 60.91
C GLY A 27 -10.48 20.11 60.76
N SER A 28 -10.18 19.40 61.85
CA SER A 28 -10.34 17.95 62.00
C SER A 28 -11.70 17.61 62.63
N SER A 29 -12.46 16.68 62.04
CA SER A 29 -13.50 15.90 62.71
C SER A 29 -13.71 14.58 61.97
N GLY A 30 -13.69 13.46 62.71
CA GLY A 30 -13.76 12.11 62.17
C GLY A 30 -15.04 11.82 61.38
N GLY A 31 -14.86 11.17 60.23
CA GLY A 31 -15.90 10.61 59.38
C GLY A 31 -15.41 9.30 58.75
N THR A 32 -16.30 8.32 58.68
CA THR A 32 -16.19 6.96 58.12
C THR A 32 -15.32 6.82 56.86
N PRO A 33 -14.67 5.66 56.62
CA PRO A 33 -13.86 5.44 55.43
C PRO A 33 -14.74 5.56 54.18
N THR A 34 -14.43 6.55 53.34
CA THR A 34 -14.94 6.65 51.97
C THR A 34 -14.52 5.41 51.18
N PRO A 35 -15.42 4.78 50.40
CA PRO A 35 -15.04 3.65 49.57
C PRO A 35 -13.95 4.09 48.60
N SER A 36 -12.89 3.27 48.49
CA SER A 36 -11.87 3.45 47.46
C SER A 36 -12.58 3.60 46.10
N PRO A 37 -12.21 4.58 45.25
CA PRO A 37 -12.79 4.67 43.93
C PRO A 37 -12.53 3.34 43.22
N THR A 38 -13.61 2.69 42.77
CA THR A 38 -13.51 1.57 41.85
C THR A 38 -12.62 2.00 40.68
N PRO A 39 -11.60 1.23 40.29
CA PRO A 39 -10.78 1.59 39.14
C PRO A 39 -11.71 1.82 37.95
N THR A 40 -11.67 3.02 37.39
CA THR A 40 -12.31 3.31 36.11
C THR A 40 -11.80 2.26 35.12
N PRO A 41 -12.67 1.51 34.42
CA PRO A 41 -12.20 0.51 33.48
C PRO A 41 -11.24 1.18 32.49
N THR A 42 -10.04 0.61 32.39
CA THR A 42 -9.04 0.92 31.35
C THR A 42 -9.75 1.01 30.00
N PRO A 43 -9.46 2.00 29.14
CA PRO A 43 -10.13 2.11 27.84
C PRO A 43 -10.05 0.76 27.10
N THR A 44 -11.20 0.14 26.82
CA THR A 44 -11.32 -1.19 26.19
C THR A 44 -11.02 -1.18 24.68
N SER A 45 -10.78 0.00 24.11
CA SER A 45 -10.44 0.21 22.70
C SER A 45 -9.21 1.11 22.58
N LEU A 46 -8.19 0.64 21.86
CA LEU A 46 -6.95 1.32 21.51
C LEU A 46 -7.05 2.11 20.20
N TYR A 47 -8.03 1.76 19.36
CA TYR A 47 -8.22 2.35 18.04
C TYR A 47 -9.61 2.97 17.90
N THR A 48 -9.65 4.23 17.44
CA THR A 48 -10.90 4.85 16.99
C THR A 48 -11.25 4.32 15.60
N ALA A 49 -12.44 3.72 15.47
CA ALA A 49 -12.96 3.36 14.16
C ALA A 49 -13.33 4.63 13.37
N PRO A 50 -13.07 4.69 12.04
CA PRO A 50 -13.55 5.79 11.22
C PRO A 50 -15.07 5.98 11.35
N ALA A 51 -15.53 7.23 11.36
CA ALA A 51 -16.96 7.50 11.32
C ALA A 51 -17.56 7.00 10.00
N GLN A 52 -18.81 6.56 10.05
CA GLN A 52 -19.51 5.99 8.90
C GLN A 52 -20.03 7.12 7.98
N GLU A 53 -19.14 7.62 7.14
CA GLU A 53 -19.42 8.64 6.13
C GLU A 53 -19.38 8.01 4.73
N SER A 54 -20.18 8.55 3.80
CA SER A 54 -20.12 8.19 2.39
C SER A 54 -20.54 9.35 1.48
N LEU A 55 -20.16 9.24 0.20
CA LEU A 55 -20.60 10.15 -0.86
C LEU A 55 -22.06 9.84 -1.23
N THR A 56 -22.91 10.85 -1.18
CA THR A 56 -24.26 10.80 -1.76
C THR A 56 -24.21 11.00 -3.27
N VAL A 57 -25.31 10.76 -3.99
CA VAL A 57 -25.41 11.09 -5.42
C VAL A 57 -25.10 12.57 -5.68
N ALA A 58 -25.63 13.47 -4.87
CA ALA A 58 -25.39 14.91 -4.99
C ALA A 58 -23.91 15.29 -4.74
N ASP A 59 -23.24 14.58 -3.83
CA ASP A 59 -21.81 14.76 -3.60
C ASP A 59 -21.00 14.37 -4.86
N VAL A 60 -21.31 13.21 -5.46
CA VAL A 60 -20.64 12.75 -6.68
C VAL A 60 -20.92 13.68 -7.87
N GLU A 61 -22.15 14.16 -8.00
CA GLU A 61 -22.52 15.19 -8.99
C GLU A 61 -21.69 16.46 -8.85
N THR A 62 -21.46 16.91 -7.61
CA THR A 62 -20.68 18.11 -7.30
C THR A 62 -19.20 17.92 -7.66
N VAL A 63 -18.61 16.78 -7.27
CA VAL A 63 -17.22 16.43 -7.59
C VAL A 63 -16.99 16.44 -9.11
N VAL A 64 -17.87 15.78 -9.87
CA VAL A 64 -17.79 15.75 -11.34
C VAL A 64 -17.98 17.14 -11.95
N ALA A 65 -18.96 17.90 -11.46
CA ALA A 65 -19.27 19.21 -12.02
C ALA A 65 -18.12 20.23 -11.83
N HIS A 66 -17.47 20.25 -10.67
CA HIS A 66 -16.31 21.11 -10.43
C HIS A 66 -15.12 20.75 -11.33
N ALA A 67 -14.81 19.46 -11.47
CA ALA A 67 -13.75 19.01 -12.37
C ALA A 67 -14.06 19.39 -13.83
N VAL A 68 -15.29 19.18 -14.31
CA VAL A 68 -15.69 19.58 -15.67
C VAL A 68 -15.62 21.10 -15.87
N ALA A 69 -15.97 21.90 -14.87
CA ALA A 69 -15.86 23.35 -14.94
C ALA A 69 -14.42 23.80 -15.14
N GLU A 70 -13.49 23.24 -14.36
CA GLU A 70 -12.05 23.54 -14.47
C GLU A 70 -11.48 23.06 -15.80
N ALA A 71 -11.86 21.86 -16.25
CA ALA A 71 -11.42 21.32 -17.54
C ALA A 71 -11.87 22.19 -18.72
N ARG A 72 -13.09 22.73 -18.67
CA ARG A 72 -13.59 23.69 -19.67
C ARG A 72 -12.83 25.00 -19.63
N ALA A 73 -12.58 25.55 -18.44
CA ALA A 73 -11.84 26.80 -18.29
C ALA A 73 -10.40 26.68 -18.80
N ARG A 74 -9.79 25.49 -18.68
CA ARG A 74 -8.46 25.15 -19.19
C ARG A 74 -8.43 24.74 -20.66
N ASN A 75 -9.58 24.65 -21.32
CA ASN A 75 -9.70 24.13 -22.69
C ASN A 75 -9.05 22.74 -22.85
N LEU A 76 -9.22 21.87 -21.85
CA LEU A 76 -8.67 20.51 -21.84
C LEU A 76 -9.76 19.51 -21.43
N PRO A 77 -10.57 19.01 -22.38
CA PRO A 77 -11.57 17.99 -22.09
C PRO A 77 -10.94 16.72 -21.49
N ALA A 78 -11.56 16.21 -20.42
CA ALA A 78 -11.01 15.12 -19.62
C ALA A 78 -12.00 13.96 -19.43
N VAL A 79 -11.46 12.83 -19.01
CA VAL A 79 -12.19 11.71 -18.41
C VAL A 79 -12.03 11.79 -16.90
N ILE A 80 -13.16 11.80 -16.17
CA ILE A 80 -13.22 11.98 -14.73
C ILE A 80 -13.86 10.74 -14.11
N ALA A 81 -13.16 10.11 -13.17
CA ALA A 81 -13.68 8.99 -12.39
C ALA A 81 -13.77 9.37 -10.90
N VAL A 82 -14.85 8.92 -10.26
CA VAL A 82 -15.06 9.06 -8.81
C VAL A 82 -15.26 7.68 -8.21
N THR A 83 -14.54 7.37 -7.14
CA THR A 83 -14.68 6.13 -6.39
C THR A 83 -15.06 6.39 -4.94
N ASP A 84 -15.69 5.42 -4.29
CA ASP A 84 -15.82 5.43 -2.82
C ASP A 84 -14.56 4.88 -2.12
N ARG A 85 -14.60 4.87 -0.78
CA ARG A 85 -13.48 4.47 0.08
C ARG A 85 -12.93 3.07 -0.22
N VAL A 86 -13.78 2.14 -0.66
CA VAL A 86 -13.42 0.74 -0.95
C VAL A 86 -13.37 0.44 -2.45
N GLY A 87 -13.34 1.49 -3.28
CA GLY A 87 -13.02 1.45 -4.70
C GLY A 87 -14.20 1.17 -5.62
N ASN A 88 -15.45 1.25 -5.13
CA ASN A 88 -16.59 1.20 -6.04
C ASN A 88 -16.57 2.44 -6.91
N VAL A 89 -16.62 2.26 -8.24
CA VAL A 89 -16.70 3.37 -9.18
C VAL A 89 -18.12 3.91 -9.16
N LEU A 90 -18.27 5.18 -8.75
CA LEU A 90 -19.56 5.84 -8.55
C LEU A 90 -20.01 6.65 -9.78
N ALA A 91 -19.04 7.16 -10.54
CA ALA A 91 -19.26 7.85 -11.80
C ALA A 91 -18.01 7.78 -12.67
N ILE A 92 -18.22 7.69 -13.98
CA ILE A 92 -17.21 7.96 -15.00
C ILE A 92 -17.83 8.92 -16.00
N PHE A 93 -17.33 10.15 -16.05
CA PHE A 93 -17.80 11.18 -16.97
C PHE A 93 -16.74 11.44 -18.02
N ARG A 94 -17.07 11.22 -19.30
CA ARG A 94 -16.22 11.55 -20.43
C ARG A 94 -16.70 12.86 -21.04
N MET A 95 -15.87 13.89 -21.00
CA MET A 95 -16.17 15.15 -21.68
C MET A 95 -16.13 14.97 -23.21
N THR A 96 -16.95 15.74 -23.91
CA THR A 96 -16.89 15.81 -25.38
C THR A 96 -15.51 16.29 -25.81
N GLY A 97 -14.83 15.51 -26.65
CA GLY A 97 -13.47 15.81 -27.12
C GLY A 97 -12.36 15.32 -26.20
N ALA A 98 -12.67 14.64 -25.08
CA ALA A 98 -11.65 14.01 -24.24
C ALA A 98 -10.90 12.92 -25.02
N ARG A 99 -9.61 12.75 -24.72
CA ARG A 99 -8.79 11.69 -25.33
C ARG A 99 -9.35 10.32 -24.93
N ALA A 100 -9.46 9.42 -25.89
CA ALA A 100 -9.94 8.06 -25.64
C ALA A 100 -8.90 7.16 -24.95
N ASN A 101 -7.61 7.47 -25.15
CA ASN A 101 -6.49 6.67 -24.69
C ASN A 101 -5.42 7.55 -24.04
N ALA A 102 -4.60 6.92 -23.21
CA ALA A 102 -3.33 7.42 -22.72
C ALA A 102 -2.21 6.42 -23.01
N ILE A 103 -0.96 6.86 -22.93
CA ILE A 103 0.22 6.05 -23.18
C ILE A 103 1.06 5.99 -21.90
N THR A 104 1.42 4.78 -21.47
CA THR A 104 2.33 4.61 -20.33
C THR A 104 3.76 5.06 -20.69
N SER A 105 4.52 5.59 -19.73
CA SER A 105 5.87 6.08 -20.02
C SER A 105 6.77 5.02 -20.68
N ALA A 106 7.54 5.44 -21.69
CA ALA A 106 8.51 4.61 -22.38
C ALA A 106 9.76 4.32 -21.52
N ALA A 107 10.52 3.30 -21.91
CA ALA A 107 11.83 3.01 -21.34
C ALA A 107 12.80 4.19 -21.56
N PRO A 108 13.69 4.51 -20.60
CA PRO A 108 14.71 5.54 -20.78
C PRO A 108 15.61 5.34 -22.01
N ASN A 109 15.89 4.08 -22.39
CA ASN A 109 16.67 3.75 -23.59
C ASN A 109 15.84 3.55 -24.87
N GLY A 110 14.51 3.66 -24.80
CA GLY A 110 13.60 3.40 -25.91
C GLY A 110 13.26 1.92 -26.16
N ASP A 111 13.95 0.97 -25.51
CA ASP A 111 13.69 -0.48 -25.62
C ASP A 111 12.65 -0.92 -24.59
N ASN A 112 11.38 -0.61 -24.91
CA ASN A 112 10.23 -0.86 -24.03
C ASN A 112 10.06 -2.34 -23.67
N ILE A 113 9.78 -2.60 -22.39
CA ILE A 113 9.46 -3.93 -21.84
C ILE A 113 8.41 -3.81 -20.73
N ASP A 114 7.76 -4.93 -20.40
CA ASP A 114 6.66 -4.99 -19.43
C ASP A 114 5.51 -4.04 -19.77
N ALA A 115 5.12 -3.14 -18.86
CA ALA A 115 3.98 -2.24 -19.04
C ALA A 115 4.36 -0.87 -19.62
N GLN A 116 5.53 -0.74 -20.25
CA GLN A 116 6.03 0.51 -20.84
C GLN A 116 5.50 0.77 -22.25
N ASN A 117 5.26 2.04 -22.57
CA ASN A 117 4.80 2.51 -23.88
C ASN A 117 3.55 1.76 -24.40
N LEU A 118 2.64 1.41 -23.49
CA LEU A 118 1.39 0.73 -23.80
C LEU A 118 0.26 1.76 -23.92
N THR A 119 -0.59 1.56 -24.94
CA THR A 119 -1.84 2.32 -25.07
C THR A 119 -2.88 1.73 -24.12
N VAL A 120 -3.40 2.56 -23.21
CA VAL A 120 -4.45 2.19 -22.26
C VAL A 120 -5.67 3.10 -22.42
N PRO A 121 -6.90 2.63 -22.16
CA PRO A 121 -8.08 3.50 -22.16
C PRO A 121 -7.95 4.61 -21.12
N ALA A 122 -8.35 5.84 -21.47
CA ALA A 122 -8.31 6.97 -20.55
C ALA A 122 -9.19 6.74 -19.31
N GLU A 123 -10.31 6.03 -19.44
CA GLU A 123 -11.14 5.65 -18.29
C GLU A 123 -10.40 4.73 -17.32
N ALA A 124 -9.57 3.81 -17.83
CA ALA A 124 -8.80 2.91 -16.98
C ALA A 124 -7.77 3.69 -16.16
N GLY A 125 -7.10 4.66 -16.78
CA GLY A 125 -6.21 5.59 -16.08
C GLY A 125 -6.93 6.42 -15.03
N ALA A 126 -8.11 6.95 -15.34
CA ALA A 126 -8.88 7.78 -14.42
C ALA A 126 -9.35 6.98 -13.20
N ILE A 127 -9.83 5.75 -13.41
CA ILE A 127 -10.19 4.84 -12.30
C ILE A 127 -8.96 4.52 -11.44
N ALA A 128 -7.81 4.20 -12.05
CA ALA A 128 -6.59 3.86 -11.32
C ALA A 128 -6.11 5.04 -10.44
N LYS A 129 -6.19 6.28 -10.96
CA LYS A 129 -5.90 7.50 -10.20
C LYS A 129 -6.87 7.73 -9.03
N ALA A 130 -8.17 7.55 -9.26
CA ALA A 130 -9.20 7.69 -8.22
C ALA A 130 -8.99 6.66 -7.09
N ILE A 131 -8.78 5.39 -7.45
CA ILE A 131 -8.48 4.31 -6.51
C ILE A 131 -7.20 4.62 -5.73
N THR A 132 -6.16 5.13 -6.38
CA THR A 132 -4.90 5.45 -5.70
C THR A 132 -5.08 6.51 -4.62
N GLY A 133 -5.77 7.61 -4.93
CA GLY A 133 -6.11 8.63 -3.94
C GLY A 133 -6.91 8.06 -2.77
N ALA A 134 -7.95 7.26 -3.06
CA ALA A 134 -8.77 6.63 -2.03
C ALA A 134 -7.96 5.64 -1.16
N TYR A 135 -7.11 4.80 -1.76
CA TYR A 135 -6.53 3.64 -1.09
C TYR A 135 -5.25 3.93 -0.31
N LEU A 136 -4.45 4.91 -0.75
CA LEU A 136 -3.23 5.33 -0.03
C LEU A 136 -3.54 6.20 1.20
N SER A 137 -4.77 6.74 1.27
CA SER A 137 -5.19 7.66 2.32
C SER A 137 -5.90 6.96 3.49
N SER A 138 -5.89 7.60 4.65
CA SER A 138 -6.53 7.19 5.91
C SER A 138 -6.94 8.41 6.74
N GLY A 139 -7.52 8.21 7.93
CA GLY A 139 -7.76 9.29 8.89
C GLY A 139 -6.47 9.93 9.45
N GLY A 140 -5.31 9.29 9.28
CA GLY A 140 -4.00 9.81 9.75
C GLY A 140 -3.10 10.34 8.64
N ASN A 141 -3.43 10.13 7.37
CA ASN A 141 -2.62 10.60 6.24
C ASN A 141 -3.46 10.77 4.97
N ALA A 142 -3.18 11.79 4.18
CA ALA A 142 -3.79 12.02 2.89
C ALA A 142 -2.71 12.08 1.80
N PHE A 143 -2.71 11.07 0.93
CA PHE A 143 -1.75 10.89 -0.16
C PHE A 143 -2.47 10.94 -1.50
N SER A 144 -1.90 11.69 -2.44
CA SER A 144 -2.38 11.80 -3.83
C SER A 144 -1.58 10.87 -4.74
N THR A 145 -1.90 10.84 -6.02
CA THR A 145 -1.05 10.17 -7.01
C THR A 145 0.30 10.86 -7.18
N ARG A 146 0.44 12.16 -6.86
CA ARG A 146 1.76 12.83 -6.81
C ARG A 146 2.60 12.30 -5.65
N THR A 147 1.98 12.04 -4.49
CA THR A 147 2.67 11.33 -3.40
C THR A 147 3.12 9.95 -3.86
N ALA A 148 2.25 9.21 -4.53
CA ALA A 148 2.57 7.90 -5.09
C ALA A 148 3.74 7.98 -6.09
N SER A 149 3.74 8.97 -7.00
CA SER A 149 4.82 9.22 -7.95
C SER A 149 6.17 9.32 -7.26
N MET A 150 6.22 10.05 -6.15
CA MET A 150 7.46 10.34 -5.44
C MET A 150 8.07 9.09 -4.78
N ILE A 151 7.24 8.21 -4.21
CA ILE A 151 7.68 7.11 -3.34
C ILE A 151 7.95 5.79 -4.08
N VAL A 152 7.83 5.78 -5.41
CA VAL A 152 8.00 4.57 -6.23
C VAL A 152 9.25 4.60 -7.14
N GLN A 153 10.02 5.68 -7.06
CA GLN A 153 11.16 5.95 -7.93
C GLN A 153 12.43 5.21 -7.47
N GLN A 154 13.40 5.10 -8.37
CA GLN A 154 14.72 4.53 -8.13
C GLN A 154 15.60 5.34 -7.16
N HIS A 155 15.25 6.61 -6.92
CA HIS A 155 15.89 7.49 -5.95
C HIS A 155 14.81 8.25 -5.19
N PHE A 156 15.05 8.51 -3.91
CA PHE A 156 14.12 9.19 -3.03
C PHE A 156 14.81 10.33 -2.25
N PRO A 157 14.26 11.57 -2.30
CA PRO A 157 13.22 11.97 -3.25
C PRO A 157 13.75 11.92 -4.70
N PRO A 158 12.89 11.80 -5.72
CA PRO A 158 13.33 11.76 -7.10
C PRO A 158 13.74 13.15 -7.57
N ALA A 159 15.02 13.34 -7.87
CA ALA A 159 15.56 14.58 -8.42
C ALA A 159 16.93 14.32 -9.08
N PRO A 160 17.39 15.19 -10.00
CA PRO A 160 18.74 15.11 -10.55
C PRO A 160 19.86 15.19 -9.49
N THR A 161 19.61 15.90 -8.38
CA THR A 161 20.61 16.11 -7.30
C THR A 161 20.62 15.02 -6.24
N THR A 162 19.67 14.09 -6.27
CA THR A 162 19.53 12.99 -5.31
C THR A 162 19.91 11.63 -5.90
N ALA A 163 20.45 11.62 -7.12
CA ALA A 163 21.11 10.44 -7.67
C ALA A 163 22.21 9.97 -6.69
N GLY A 164 22.08 8.74 -6.18
CA GLY A 164 22.92 8.24 -5.10
C GLY A 164 22.18 7.95 -3.79
N LEU A 165 20.93 8.42 -3.65
CA LEU A 165 20.06 8.08 -2.53
C LEU A 165 19.25 6.82 -2.82
N GLU A 166 18.75 6.19 -1.76
CA GLU A 166 17.93 4.97 -1.79
C GLU A 166 16.67 5.13 -2.65
N SER A 167 16.14 4.00 -3.13
CA SER A 167 14.85 3.97 -3.82
C SER A 167 13.70 4.38 -2.90
N GLY A 168 12.61 4.84 -3.50
CA GLY A 168 11.38 5.17 -2.78
C GLY A 168 10.87 4.00 -1.92
N PRO A 169 10.26 4.30 -0.76
CA PRO A 169 9.91 3.27 0.22
C PRO A 169 8.89 2.26 -0.30
N LEU A 170 8.06 2.64 -1.29
CA LEU A 170 7.05 1.78 -1.90
C LEU A 170 7.36 1.44 -3.37
N PHE A 171 8.64 1.44 -3.76
CA PHE A 171 9.11 1.00 -5.08
C PHE A 171 8.38 -0.26 -5.57
N GLY A 172 7.65 -0.15 -6.68
CA GLY A 172 6.90 -1.25 -7.29
C GLY A 172 5.49 -1.48 -6.73
N VAL A 173 4.96 -0.63 -5.86
CA VAL A 173 3.57 -0.73 -5.35
C VAL A 173 2.52 -0.59 -6.45
N GLN A 174 2.88 -0.04 -7.62
CA GLN A 174 2.00 0.05 -8.79
C GLN A 174 1.46 -1.32 -9.19
N PHE A 175 2.25 -2.38 -9.03
CA PHE A 175 1.85 -3.77 -9.29
C PHE A 175 1.13 -4.41 -8.09
N SER A 176 0.20 -3.68 -7.50
CA SER A 176 -0.73 -4.13 -6.46
C SER A 176 -2.15 -3.68 -6.80
N GLN A 177 -3.16 -4.19 -6.09
CA GLN A 177 -4.57 -3.94 -6.40
C GLN A 177 -4.93 -4.34 -7.84
N LEU A 178 -4.25 -5.39 -8.32
CA LEU A 178 -4.26 -5.83 -9.70
C LEU A 178 -5.65 -6.37 -10.11
N PRO A 179 -6.03 -6.24 -11.39
CA PRO A 179 -7.36 -6.64 -11.85
C PRO A 179 -7.65 -8.14 -11.77
N CYS A 180 -6.60 -8.94 -11.69
CA CYS A 180 -6.60 -10.39 -11.57
C CYS A 180 -6.44 -10.88 -10.11
N SER A 181 -6.31 -9.99 -9.11
CA SER A 181 -6.11 -10.41 -7.72
C SER A 181 -7.26 -11.31 -7.25
N ASP A 182 -6.93 -12.37 -6.51
CA ASP A 182 -7.91 -13.25 -5.86
C ASP A 182 -8.48 -12.64 -4.58
N LEU A 183 -7.86 -11.58 -4.06
CA LEU A 183 -8.35 -10.82 -2.91
C LEU A 183 -9.32 -9.71 -3.34
N ALA A 184 -9.04 -9.03 -4.44
CA ALA A 184 -9.85 -7.90 -4.87
C ALA A 184 -11.24 -8.35 -5.36
N ALA A 185 -12.29 -7.69 -4.88
CA ALA A 185 -13.65 -7.94 -5.35
C ALA A 185 -13.82 -7.41 -6.78
N ARG A 186 -14.48 -8.21 -7.63
CA ARG A 186 -14.86 -7.78 -8.99
C ARG A 186 -16.16 -6.98 -8.95
N PHE A 187 -16.38 -6.21 -10.01
CA PHE A 187 -17.65 -5.54 -10.23
C PHE A 187 -18.75 -6.58 -10.48
N VAL A 188 -19.88 -6.39 -9.81
CA VAL A 188 -21.15 -7.03 -10.14
C VAL A 188 -22.23 -5.95 -10.09
N SER A 189 -23.17 -5.97 -11.03
CA SER A 189 -24.10 -4.86 -11.24
C SER A 189 -25.18 -4.72 -10.16
N SER A 190 -25.43 -5.77 -9.37
CA SER A 190 -26.45 -5.77 -8.33
C SER A 190 -26.20 -6.87 -7.28
N GLY A 191 -26.96 -6.83 -6.19
CA GLY A 191 -26.90 -7.80 -5.11
C GLY A 191 -26.03 -7.36 -3.92
N ALA A 192 -26.03 -8.16 -2.86
CA ALA A 192 -25.36 -7.83 -1.59
C ALA A 192 -23.84 -7.63 -1.74
N THR A 193 -23.22 -8.25 -2.75
CA THR A 193 -21.78 -8.17 -3.04
C THR A 193 -21.42 -7.07 -4.03
N ALA A 194 -22.39 -6.31 -4.55
CA ALA A 194 -22.14 -5.26 -5.55
C ALA A 194 -21.13 -4.23 -5.06
N MET A 195 -21.29 -3.79 -3.81
CA MET A 195 -20.51 -2.69 -3.24
C MET A 195 -19.41 -3.15 -2.27
N ILE A 196 -19.22 -4.45 -2.05
CA ILE A 196 -18.14 -4.92 -1.18
C ILE A 196 -16.79 -4.69 -1.87
N GLY A 197 -15.83 -4.16 -1.11
CA GLY A 197 -14.45 -4.01 -1.54
C GLY A 197 -13.47 -4.84 -0.71
N PRO A 198 -12.15 -4.58 -0.84
CA PRO A 198 -11.56 -3.64 -1.80
C PRO A 198 -11.87 -4.06 -3.24
N LYS A 199 -12.28 -3.12 -4.09
CA LYS A 199 -12.40 -3.35 -5.53
C LYS A 199 -11.02 -3.30 -6.20
N ARG A 200 -10.89 -4.08 -7.27
CA ARG A 200 -9.70 -4.09 -8.12
C ARG A 200 -9.50 -2.77 -8.86
N SER A 201 -8.26 -2.45 -9.23
CA SER A 201 -7.89 -1.36 -10.15
C SER A 201 -7.58 -1.92 -11.55
N PRO A 202 -7.96 -1.24 -12.64
CA PRO A 202 -7.69 -1.72 -14.00
C PRO A 202 -6.21 -1.74 -14.37
N LEU A 203 -5.39 -0.87 -13.78
CA LEU A 203 -3.96 -0.71 -14.09
C LEU A 203 -3.05 -0.89 -12.88
N GLY A 204 -3.59 -1.31 -11.73
CA GLY A 204 -2.90 -1.23 -10.45
C GLY A 204 -2.92 0.20 -9.86
N LEU A 205 -1.96 0.54 -9.01
CA LEU A 205 -1.88 1.91 -8.47
C LEU A 205 -1.15 2.86 -9.44
N ALA A 206 -1.59 4.12 -9.46
CA ALA A 206 -1.10 5.15 -10.36
C ALA A 206 0.04 5.95 -9.74
N ALA A 207 1.11 6.15 -10.50
CA ALA A 207 2.16 7.12 -10.21
C ALA A 207 1.91 8.46 -10.93
N ASP A 208 0.89 8.52 -11.78
CA ASP A 208 0.61 9.67 -12.63
C ASP A 208 -0.24 10.71 -11.88
N PRO A 209 0.17 12.00 -11.81
CA PRO A 209 -0.60 13.06 -11.16
C PRO A 209 -2.06 13.15 -11.64
N GLY A 210 -2.93 13.81 -10.88
CA GLY A 210 -4.37 13.90 -11.21
C GLY A 210 -5.30 12.93 -10.46
N GLY A 211 -4.84 12.32 -9.37
CA GLY A 211 -5.67 11.57 -8.43
C GLY A 211 -5.59 12.11 -6.99
N PHE A 212 -6.74 12.40 -6.38
CA PHE A 212 -6.83 12.91 -5.01
C PHE A 212 -7.82 12.11 -4.14
N PRO A 213 -7.54 11.98 -2.83
CA PRO A 213 -8.54 11.48 -1.90
C PRO A 213 -9.65 12.52 -1.69
N LEU A 214 -10.87 12.04 -1.47
CA LEU A 214 -12.04 12.84 -1.09
C LEU A 214 -12.35 12.61 0.38
N TYR A 215 -12.52 13.69 1.14
CA TYR A 215 -12.83 13.67 2.57
C TYR A 215 -14.16 14.35 2.84
N LYS A 216 -14.97 13.79 3.74
CA LYS A 216 -16.21 14.39 4.22
C LYS A 216 -16.18 14.38 5.73
N ASN A 217 -16.38 15.55 6.35
CA ASN A 217 -16.29 15.72 7.81
C ASN A 217 -14.97 15.18 8.40
N GLY A 218 -13.86 15.30 7.65
CA GLY A 218 -12.54 14.79 8.06
C GLY A 218 -12.33 13.29 7.90
N VAL A 219 -13.30 12.54 7.35
CA VAL A 219 -13.20 11.10 7.05
C VAL A 219 -12.97 10.89 5.56
N VAL A 220 -12.02 10.02 5.20
CA VAL A 220 -11.82 9.63 3.79
C VAL A 220 -13.03 8.83 3.30
N VAL A 221 -13.71 9.34 2.26
CA VAL A 221 -14.93 8.74 1.70
C VAL A 221 -14.75 8.22 0.28
N GLY A 222 -13.63 8.51 -0.36
CA GLY A 222 -13.39 8.09 -1.74
C GLY A 222 -12.19 8.75 -2.38
N GLY A 223 -12.18 8.80 -3.71
CA GLY A 223 -11.17 9.47 -4.50
C GLY A 223 -11.72 9.95 -5.84
N ILE A 224 -11.07 10.99 -6.39
CA ILE A 224 -11.25 11.46 -7.76
C ILE A 224 -9.98 11.14 -8.55
N GLY A 225 -10.14 10.77 -9.81
CA GLY A 225 -9.05 10.60 -10.76
C GLY A 225 -9.40 11.19 -12.11
N VAL A 226 -8.44 11.87 -12.74
CA VAL A 226 -8.62 12.57 -14.01
C VAL A 226 -7.56 12.09 -15.00
N MET A 227 -8.01 11.81 -16.23
CA MET A 227 -7.14 11.58 -17.39
C MET A 227 -7.52 12.56 -18.50
N ALA A 228 -6.58 13.37 -18.95
CA ALA A 228 -6.84 14.49 -19.86
C ALA A 228 -5.74 14.66 -20.92
N ASP A 229 -4.46 14.59 -20.54
CA ASP A 229 -3.34 14.96 -21.41
C ASP A 229 -2.88 13.83 -22.36
N GLY A 230 -3.25 12.58 -22.06
CA GLY A 230 -2.91 11.39 -22.84
C GLY A 230 -1.61 10.70 -22.41
N VAL A 231 -1.00 11.11 -21.31
CA VAL A 231 0.18 10.48 -20.72
C VAL A 231 -0.28 9.77 -19.44
N TYR A 232 0.17 8.54 -19.23
CA TYR A 232 0.01 7.84 -17.95
C TYR A 232 1.40 7.55 -17.40
N GLY A 233 1.97 8.54 -16.71
CA GLY A 233 3.39 8.58 -16.38
C GLY A 233 3.71 8.59 -14.89
N SER A 234 4.84 9.20 -14.60
CA SER A 234 5.27 9.55 -13.25
C SER A 234 6.15 10.79 -13.32
N ASP A 235 6.05 11.65 -12.32
CA ASP A 235 6.96 12.75 -12.08
C ASP A 235 8.28 12.24 -11.47
N THR A 236 9.40 12.63 -12.08
CA THR A 236 10.76 12.18 -11.75
C THR A 236 11.61 13.27 -11.10
N ASN A 237 11.04 14.46 -10.85
CA ASN A 237 11.77 15.58 -10.30
C ASN A 237 10.91 16.33 -9.26
N VAL A 238 11.36 16.37 -8.01
CA VAL A 238 10.68 17.13 -6.95
C VAL A 238 11.23 18.54 -6.78
N LEU A 239 12.10 19.03 -7.67
CA LEU A 239 12.72 20.35 -7.54
C LEU A 239 12.01 21.44 -8.35
N ASP A 240 11.16 21.06 -9.29
CA ASP A 240 10.27 21.92 -10.05
C ASP A 240 8.84 21.86 -9.51
N ASP A 241 8.03 22.82 -9.94
CA ASP A 241 6.59 22.83 -9.71
C ASP A 241 5.92 22.57 -11.06
N ASP A 242 5.25 21.43 -11.20
CA ASP A 242 4.54 21.10 -12.42
C ASP A 242 3.23 21.90 -12.51
N ASN A 243 3.14 22.79 -13.50
CA ASN A 243 1.87 23.41 -13.85
C ASN A 243 1.02 22.47 -14.73
N ASP A 244 0.67 21.30 -14.19
CA ASP A 244 -0.10 20.26 -14.88
C ASP A 244 -1.61 20.59 -14.86
N PRO A 245 -2.23 20.92 -16.01
CA PRO A 245 -3.67 21.18 -16.08
C PRO A 245 -4.54 20.04 -15.58
N GLU A 246 -4.10 18.79 -15.72
CA GLU A 246 -4.84 17.61 -15.29
C GLU A 246 -4.93 17.52 -13.77
N GLU A 247 -3.82 17.77 -13.07
CA GLU A 247 -3.81 17.86 -11.61
C GLU A 247 -4.74 18.95 -11.09
N TYR A 248 -4.76 20.14 -11.72
CA TYR A 248 -5.71 21.20 -11.36
C TYR A 248 -7.18 20.79 -11.56
N ILE A 249 -7.49 20.07 -12.63
CA ILE A 249 -8.85 19.56 -12.89
C ILE A 249 -9.27 18.58 -11.79
N ALA A 250 -8.37 17.69 -11.37
CA ALA A 250 -8.62 16.78 -10.26
C ALA A 250 -8.77 17.51 -8.92
N LEU A 251 -7.92 18.50 -8.65
CA LEU A 251 -7.97 19.33 -7.46
C LEU A 251 -9.30 20.10 -7.36
N ALA A 252 -9.81 20.64 -8.47
CA ALA A 252 -11.11 21.31 -8.52
C ALA A 252 -12.24 20.39 -8.05
N GLY A 253 -12.21 19.11 -8.43
CA GLY A 253 -13.18 18.11 -7.99
C GLY A 253 -13.18 17.85 -6.48
N THR A 254 -12.12 18.24 -5.77
CA THR A 254 -12.04 18.09 -4.31
C THR A 254 -12.67 19.24 -3.53
N LEU A 255 -13.15 20.32 -4.17
CA LEU A 255 -13.78 21.44 -3.49
C LEU A 255 -15.01 21.00 -2.69
N GLY A 256 -15.02 21.27 -1.38
CA GLY A 256 -16.01 20.78 -0.41
C GLY A 256 -15.75 19.37 0.12
N PHE A 257 -14.71 18.70 -0.39
CA PHE A 257 -14.26 17.35 -0.01
C PHE A 257 -12.76 17.30 0.27
N GLU A 258 -12.17 18.40 0.71
CA GLU A 258 -10.73 18.55 0.83
C GLU A 258 -10.15 17.70 1.96
N ALA A 259 -8.99 17.10 1.71
CA ALA A 259 -8.23 16.46 2.78
C ALA A 259 -7.87 17.49 3.87
N PRO A 260 -8.01 17.15 5.18
CA PRO A 260 -7.58 18.02 6.27
C PRO A 260 -6.10 18.39 6.13
N GLU A 261 -5.77 19.68 6.23
CA GLU A 261 -4.42 20.17 5.95
C GLU A 261 -3.34 19.50 6.81
N GLY A 262 -3.65 19.21 8.08
CA GLY A 262 -2.73 18.62 9.04
C GLY A 262 -2.29 17.18 8.74
N ILE A 263 -2.99 16.48 7.84
CA ILE A 263 -2.67 15.09 7.48
C ILE A 263 -2.21 14.93 6.02
N ARG A 264 -2.15 16.02 5.23
CA ARG A 264 -1.66 15.96 3.84
C ARG A 264 -0.19 15.53 3.78
N ALA A 265 0.21 14.88 2.69
CA ALA A 265 1.57 14.37 2.48
C ALA A 265 2.67 15.38 2.82
N ASN A 266 2.50 16.67 2.50
CA ASN A 266 3.48 17.72 2.80
C ASN A 266 3.65 18.04 4.30
N ARG A 267 2.89 17.38 5.18
CA ARG A 267 3.06 17.38 6.64
C ARG A 267 3.69 16.10 7.18
N ILE A 268 4.07 15.17 6.31
CA ILE A 268 4.64 13.87 6.66
C ILE A 268 6.04 13.77 6.06
N THR A 269 7.00 13.35 6.89
CA THR A 269 8.40 13.18 6.47
C THR A 269 8.81 11.72 6.45
N VAL A 270 9.50 11.32 5.40
CA VAL A 270 10.18 10.02 5.28
C VAL A 270 11.65 10.31 5.03
N ASP A 271 12.54 9.72 5.83
CA ASP A 271 14.00 9.94 5.74
C ASP A 271 14.40 11.42 5.69
N GLY A 272 13.72 12.24 6.51
CA GLY A 272 13.94 13.68 6.60
C GLY A 272 13.37 14.50 5.44
N THR A 273 12.76 13.85 4.44
CA THR A 273 12.16 14.48 3.26
C THR A 273 10.65 14.60 3.43
N SER A 274 10.10 15.80 3.23
CA SER A 274 8.64 16.01 3.21
C SER A 274 8.03 15.45 1.93
N LEU A 275 6.95 14.68 2.04
CA LEU A 275 6.28 14.10 0.87
C LEU A 275 5.50 15.17 0.08
N ARG A 276 5.38 15.01 -1.24
CA ARG A 276 4.56 15.90 -2.06
C ARG A 276 3.09 15.49 -2.03
N TYR A 277 2.20 16.45 -1.73
CA TYR A 277 0.75 16.26 -1.83
C TYR A 277 0.20 16.71 -3.17
N SER A 278 0.60 17.88 -3.65
CA SER A 278 0.17 18.43 -4.94
C SER A 278 1.10 19.58 -5.34
N ASP A 279 1.28 19.78 -6.63
CA ASP A 279 1.89 21.00 -7.16
C ASP A 279 0.79 22.00 -7.57
N ALA A 280 -0.36 21.50 -8.03
CA ALA A 280 -1.57 22.29 -8.15
C ALA A 280 -2.01 22.88 -6.81
N VAL A 281 -2.43 24.15 -6.83
CA VAL A 281 -2.93 24.88 -5.66
C VAL A 281 -4.30 25.49 -5.93
N TYR A 282 -5.16 25.59 -4.92
CA TYR A 282 -6.52 26.12 -5.08
C TYR A 282 -6.56 27.54 -5.66
N SER A 283 -5.55 28.37 -5.37
CA SER A 283 -5.43 29.72 -5.94
C SER A 283 -5.14 29.73 -7.45
N GLY A 284 -4.71 28.60 -8.01
CA GLY A 284 -4.49 28.43 -9.44
C GLY A 284 -5.69 27.86 -10.19
N LEU A 285 -6.83 27.59 -9.52
CA LEU A 285 -8.08 27.24 -10.18
C LEU A 285 -8.64 28.44 -10.95
N ILE A 286 -9.13 28.22 -12.17
CA ILE A 286 -9.56 29.29 -13.08
C ILE A 286 -11.02 29.21 -13.51
N ALA A 287 -11.73 28.13 -13.17
CA ALA A 287 -13.18 28.07 -13.34
C ALA A 287 -13.90 29.15 -12.53
N THR A 288 -14.89 29.79 -13.14
CA THR A 288 -15.70 30.83 -12.50
C THR A 288 -17.16 30.43 -12.45
N GLY A 289 -17.78 30.56 -11.28
CA GLY A 289 -19.21 30.34 -11.06
C GLY A 289 -19.60 28.87 -10.83
N PRO A 290 -20.77 28.63 -10.23
CA PRO A 290 -21.23 27.27 -9.95
C PRO A 290 -21.61 26.55 -11.24
N VAL A 291 -21.24 25.27 -11.34
CA VAL A 291 -21.67 24.37 -12.40
C VAL A 291 -22.42 23.20 -11.76
N SER A 292 -23.60 22.86 -12.28
CA SER A 292 -24.37 21.69 -11.84
C SER A 292 -24.18 20.53 -12.80
N PHE A 293 -24.29 19.30 -12.29
CA PHE A 293 -24.21 18.10 -13.13
C PHE A 293 -25.25 18.09 -14.26
N ALA A 294 -26.48 18.53 -13.96
CA ALA A 294 -27.55 18.63 -14.95
C ALA A 294 -27.21 19.58 -16.13
N ALA A 295 -26.41 20.63 -15.90
CA ALA A 295 -26.01 21.56 -16.95
C ALA A 295 -24.91 21.00 -17.87
N ILE A 296 -24.17 19.97 -17.44
CA ILE A 296 -23.04 19.40 -18.19
C ILE A 296 -23.36 18.06 -18.84
N ASN A 297 -24.27 17.27 -18.27
CA ASN A 297 -24.61 15.95 -18.77
C ASN A 297 -25.41 16.05 -20.08
N GLY A 298 -24.91 15.40 -21.14
CA GLY A 298 -25.44 15.48 -22.50
C GLY A 298 -25.01 16.71 -23.29
N SER A 299 -24.49 17.77 -22.64
CA SER A 299 -24.06 19.01 -23.33
C SER A 299 -22.55 19.11 -23.48
N GLY A 300 -21.77 18.83 -22.43
CA GLY A 300 -20.30 18.86 -22.48
C GLY A 300 -19.64 17.50 -22.28
N GLY A 301 -20.43 16.44 -22.25
CA GLY A 301 -19.98 15.07 -22.07
C GLY A 301 -21.13 14.16 -21.67
N ALA A 302 -20.81 12.93 -21.30
CA ALA A 302 -21.79 11.97 -20.80
C ALA A 302 -21.15 11.00 -19.80
N LEU A 303 -21.99 10.37 -18.99
CA LEU A 303 -21.56 9.19 -18.24
C LEU A 303 -21.28 8.04 -19.21
N VAL A 304 -20.17 7.34 -19.00
CA VAL A 304 -19.77 6.21 -19.85
C VAL A 304 -19.58 4.95 -19.02
N ALA A 305 -19.99 3.81 -19.56
CA ALA A 305 -19.76 2.51 -18.93
C ALA A 305 -18.32 2.04 -19.16
N VAL A 306 -17.76 1.32 -18.19
CA VAL A 306 -16.47 0.61 -18.32
C VAL A 306 -16.69 -0.82 -17.90
N ARG A 307 -16.50 -1.73 -18.85
CA ARG A 307 -16.80 -3.14 -18.66
C ARG A 307 -16.02 -3.72 -17.48
N GLY A 308 -16.74 -4.34 -16.54
CA GLY A 308 -16.15 -4.92 -15.34
C GLY A 308 -15.78 -3.93 -14.25
N TYR A 309 -16.24 -2.66 -14.34
CA TYR A 309 -16.03 -1.61 -13.34
C TYR A 309 -17.27 -0.77 -13.06
N TYR A 310 -18.04 -0.38 -14.08
CA TYR A 310 -19.14 0.58 -13.92
C TYR A 310 -20.12 0.59 -15.10
N GLY A 311 -21.39 0.91 -14.82
CA GLY A 311 -22.38 1.31 -15.82
C GLY A 311 -23.09 0.20 -16.58
N ASP A 312 -23.24 -0.99 -15.98
CA ASP A 312 -24.03 -2.10 -16.50
C ASP A 312 -25.35 -2.23 -15.71
N PRO A 313 -26.54 -2.22 -16.36
CA PRO A 313 -26.79 -2.17 -17.82
C PRO A 313 -26.72 -0.77 -18.43
N ALA A 314 -26.73 0.28 -17.61
CA ALA A 314 -26.59 1.66 -18.07
C ALA A 314 -25.83 2.51 -17.03
N PRO A 315 -24.98 3.45 -17.47
CA PRO A 315 -24.24 4.31 -16.58
C PRO A 315 -25.16 5.33 -15.89
N MET A 316 -25.11 5.36 -14.56
CA MET A 316 -25.81 6.32 -13.71
C MET A 316 -24.93 6.66 -12.50
N ILE A 317 -25.05 7.87 -11.96
CA ILE A 317 -24.35 8.23 -10.73
C ILE A 317 -24.85 7.36 -9.58
N LEU A 318 -23.91 6.78 -8.84
CA LEU A 318 -24.18 5.95 -7.67
C LEU A 318 -23.81 6.69 -6.38
N ALA A 319 -24.52 6.38 -5.29
CA ALA A 319 -24.04 6.72 -3.95
C ALA A 319 -22.96 5.71 -3.51
N GLY A 320 -21.98 6.18 -2.74
CA GLY A 320 -20.98 5.33 -2.11
C GLY A 320 -21.52 4.62 -0.87
N VAL A 321 -20.80 3.59 -0.42
CA VAL A 321 -21.12 2.89 0.82
C VAL A 321 -20.26 3.36 1.99
N ALA A 322 -20.85 3.41 3.18
CA ALA A 322 -20.13 3.82 4.37
C ALA A 322 -19.10 2.75 4.79
N TYR A 323 -17.85 3.16 4.95
CA TYR A 323 -16.75 2.29 5.38
C TYR A 323 -16.99 1.72 6.78
N GLY A 324 -16.50 0.50 7.05
CA GLY A 324 -16.65 -0.16 8.33
C GLY A 324 -18.00 -0.85 8.53
N THR A 325 -18.76 -1.02 7.44
CA THR A 325 -20.04 -1.73 7.40
C THR A 325 -19.96 -2.99 6.54
N GLU A 326 -20.91 -3.91 6.73
CA GLU A 326 -21.12 -5.07 5.84
C GLU A 326 -21.15 -4.68 4.37
N ALA A 327 -21.89 -3.61 4.04
CA ALA A 327 -22.05 -3.12 2.67
C ALA A 327 -20.73 -2.68 2.01
N SER A 328 -19.76 -2.21 2.80
CA SER A 328 -18.42 -1.84 2.30
C SER A 328 -17.49 -3.03 2.09
N GLY A 329 -17.85 -4.23 2.55
CA GLY A 329 -16.97 -5.38 2.54
C GLY A 329 -15.86 -5.34 3.59
N VAL A 330 -15.88 -4.36 4.51
CA VAL A 330 -14.93 -4.22 5.61
C VAL A 330 -15.70 -3.82 6.86
N ARG A 331 -15.54 -4.59 7.95
CA ARG A 331 -16.24 -4.31 9.22
C ARG A 331 -15.43 -4.72 10.43
N ARG A 332 -15.86 -4.29 11.62
CA ARG A 332 -15.31 -4.81 12.87
C ARG A 332 -15.48 -6.33 12.94
N ALA A 333 -14.45 -7.01 13.42
CA ALA A 333 -14.47 -8.44 13.69
C ALA A 333 -15.43 -8.75 14.84
N ARG A 334 -16.13 -9.87 14.76
CA ARG A 334 -16.90 -10.43 15.88
C ARG A 334 -15.93 -11.09 16.85
N THR A 335 -16.29 -11.16 18.13
CA THR A 335 -15.47 -11.83 19.16
C THR A 335 -15.17 -13.30 18.83
N ALA A 336 -16.09 -13.97 18.12
CA ALA A 336 -15.91 -15.36 17.67
C ALA A 336 -14.97 -15.50 16.46
N GLU A 337 -14.70 -14.41 15.72
CA GLU A 337 -13.78 -14.38 14.58
C GLU A 337 -12.36 -14.02 15.02
N PHE A 338 -12.22 -13.07 15.96
CA PHE A 338 -10.92 -12.65 16.46
C PHE A 338 -11.01 -12.06 17.87
N SER A 339 -10.06 -12.38 18.73
CA SER A 339 -10.09 -11.99 20.15
C SER A 339 -9.77 -10.51 20.39
N LYS A 340 -9.09 -9.84 19.46
CA LYS A 340 -8.75 -8.41 19.57
C LYS A 340 -9.95 -7.58 19.10
N SER A 341 -10.65 -6.96 20.05
CA SER A 341 -11.91 -6.23 19.84
C SER A 341 -11.85 -5.10 18.80
N ASP A 342 -10.67 -4.51 18.60
CA ASP A 342 -10.46 -3.43 17.62
C ASP A 342 -10.14 -3.92 16.20
N ALA A 343 -10.03 -5.22 15.99
CA ALA A 343 -9.74 -5.74 14.66
C ALA A 343 -10.95 -5.55 13.72
N PHE A 344 -10.62 -5.33 12.46
CA PHE A 344 -11.54 -5.35 11.34
C PHE A 344 -11.18 -6.56 10.45
N VAL A 345 -12.17 -7.06 9.71
CA VAL A 345 -12.06 -8.17 8.76
C VAL A 345 -12.70 -7.78 7.43
N LEU A 346 -12.36 -8.52 6.38
CA LEU A 346 -13.03 -8.40 5.08
C LEU A 346 -14.29 -9.27 5.11
N THR A 347 -15.44 -8.74 4.73
CA THR A 347 -16.71 -9.47 4.77
C THR A 347 -17.34 -9.62 3.39
N ASP A 348 -18.12 -10.70 3.21
CA ASP A 348 -18.87 -10.99 2.00
C ASP A 348 -20.16 -10.16 1.86
N GLY A 349 -20.42 -9.23 2.80
CA GLY A 349 -21.62 -8.40 2.84
C GLY A 349 -22.87 -9.16 3.31
N SER A 350 -22.71 -10.43 3.70
CA SER A 350 -23.75 -11.31 4.22
C SER A 350 -23.43 -11.77 5.66
N GLY A 351 -22.52 -11.09 6.36
CA GLY A 351 -22.15 -11.39 7.74
C GLY A 351 -20.96 -12.34 7.89
N ASN A 352 -20.40 -12.89 6.82
CA ASN A 352 -19.26 -13.82 6.92
C ASN A 352 -17.93 -13.12 6.64
N ASP A 353 -16.88 -13.54 7.33
CA ASP A 353 -15.50 -13.19 6.99
C ASP A 353 -15.11 -13.90 5.68
N ARG A 354 -14.52 -13.16 4.75
CA ARG A 354 -14.04 -13.66 3.46
C ARG A 354 -12.76 -14.48 3.60
N PHE A 355 -11.96 -14.21 4.63
CA PHE A 355 -10.67 -14.84 4.89
C PHE A 355 -10.56 -15.23 6.37
N PRO A 356 -11.47 -16.12 6.86
CA PRO A 356 -11.48 -16.52 8.25
C PRO A 356 -10.20 -17.28 8.61
N ILE A 357 -9.83 -17.18 9.89
CA ILE A 357 -8.65 -17.88 10.40
C ILE A 357 -8.85 -19.40 10.29
N ARG A 358 -7.91 -20.09 9.63
CA ARG A 358 -7.99 -21.54 9.38
C ARG A 358 -6.62 -22.22 9.40
N ALA A 359 -6.63 -23.54 9.48
CA ALA A 359 -5.42 -24.35 9.34
C ALA A 359 -4.91 -24.34 7.88
N ALA A 360 -3.61 -24.60 7.71
CA ALA A 360 -2.95 -24.73 6.43
C ALA A 360 -3.44 -25.93 5.61
N THR A 361 -3.31 -25.82 4.29
CA THR A 361 -3.92 -26.75 3.32
C THR A 361 -2.89 -27.54 2.51
N ASP A 362 -1.64 -27.52 2.96
CA ASP A 362 -0.44 -28.00 2.26
C ASP A 362 0.15 -29.27 2.90
N ALA A 363 -0.68 -30.11 3.52
CA ALA A 363 -0.27 -31.40 4.12
C ALA A 363 0.39 -32.39 3.14
N GLY A 364 0.25 -32.17 1.82
CA GLY A 364 0.98 -32.92 0.80
C GLY A 364 2.42 -32.44 0.55
N ASP A 365 2.75 -31.22 0.97
CA ASP A 365 4.06 -30.58 0.77
C ASP A 365 4.83 -30.47 2.10
N VAL A 366 4.11 -30.33 3.21
CA VAL A 366 4.64 -30.10 4.56
C VAL A 366 4.10 -31.17 5.50
N ALA A 367 4.99 -31.87 6.22
CA ALA A 367 4.60 -32.98 7.09
C ALA A 367 3.77 -32.55 8.31
N GLN A 368 4.00 -31.32 8.81
CA GLN A 368 3.26 -30.73 9.94
C GLN A 368 2.88 -29.28 9.58
N PRO A 369 1.80 -29.09 8.78
CA PRO A 369 1.29 -27.79 8.39
C PRO A 369 0.92 -26.92 9.59
N LEU A 370 0.78 -25.61 9.37
CA LEU A 370 0.26 -24.70 10.39
C LEU A 370 -1.16 -25.11 10.81
N THR A 371 -1.37 -25.26 12.10
CA THR A 371 -2.69 -25.49 12.69
C THR A 371 -3.48 -24.18 12.76
N ALA A 372 -4.81 -24.27 12.90
CA ALA A 372 -5.64 -23.08 13.13
C ALA A 372 -5.27 -22.34 14.42
N ALA A 373 -4.82 -23.05 15.46
CA ALA A 373 -4.38 -22.44 16.71
C ALA A 373 -3.08 -21.64 16.55
N GLU A 374 -2.12 -22.17 15.78
CA GLU A 374 -0.88 -21.46 15.43
C GLU A 374 -1.18 -20.23 14.56
N ALA A 375 -2.06 -20.37 13.56
CA ALA A 375 -2.49 -19.25 12.71
C ALA A 375 -3.13 -18.13 13.54
N THR A 376 -4.04 -18.47 14.46
CA THR A 376 -4.66 -17.52 15.39
C THR A 376 -3.60 -16.83 16.25
N ALA A 377 -2.65 -17.57 16.84
CA ALA A 377 -1.62 -16.98 17.69
C ALA A 377 -0.73 -15.99 16.91
N ILE A 378 -0.32 -16.33 15.68
CA ILE A 378 0.48 -15.43 14.82
C ILE A 378 -0.26 -14.11 14.59
N LEU A 379 -1.52 -14.17 14.18
CA LEU A 379 -2.32 -12.97 13.89
C LEU A 379 -2.59 -12.15 15.16
N GLU A 380 -2.88 -12.79 16.29
CA GLU A 380 -3.11 -12.11 17.58
C GLU A 380 -1.86 -11.39 18.12
N GLU A 381 -0.69 -12.03 18.04
CA GLU A 381 0.57 -11.44 18.49
C GLU A 381 1.03 -10.33 17.56
N ALA A 382 0.90 -10.50 16.23
CA ALA A 382 1.18 -9.43 15.28
C ALA A 382 0.26 -8.22 15.50
N PHE A 383 -1.05 -8.45 15.74
CA PHE A 383 -1.97 -7.37 16.09
C PHE A 383 -1.59 -6.67 17.41
N THR A 384 -1.04 -7.42 18.37
CA THR A 384 -0.54 -6.87 19.64
C THR A 384 0.73 -6.03 19.44
N ILE A 385 1.65 -6.43 18.56
CA ILE A 385 2.81 -5.60 18.21
C ILE A 385 2.36 -4.32 17.50
N MET A 386 1.46 -4.44 16.53
CA MET A 386 0.87 -3.30 15.82
C MET A 386 0.22 -2.31 16.80
N SER A 387 -0.57 -2.79 17.77
CA SER A 387 -1.25 -1.91 18.73
C SER A 387 -0.29 -1.14 19.63
N ARG A 388 0.96 -1.59 19.75
CA ARG A 388 2.02 -0.90 20.51
C ARG A 388 2.89 -0.03 19.62
N ALA A 389 2.95 -0.31 18.32
CA ALA A 389 3.86 0.33 17.38
C ALA A 389 3.52 1.80 17.13
N ARG A 390 4.55 2.63 17.07
CA ARG A 390 4.51 4.02 16.64
C ARG A 390 4.44 4.08 15.11
N ALA A 391 3.47 4.82 14.59
CA ALA A 391 3.36 5.07 13.16
C ALA A 391 4.47 5.99 12.64
N GLN A 392 4.93 5.74 11.42
CA GLN A 392 5.84 6.62 10.68
C GLN A 392 5.08 7.67 9.87
N ILE A 393 4.02 7.25 9.21
CA ILE A 393 3.36 8.06 8.16
C ILE A 393 2.03 8.63 8.61
N ARG A 394 1.77 8.73 9.91
CA ARG A 394 0.48 9.18 10.44
C ARG A 394 0.62 10.43 11.30
N GLN A 395 -0.35 11.32 11.16
CA GLN A 395 -0.52 12.51 11.98
C GLN A 395 -1.78 12.36 12.87
N PRO A 396 -1.78 12.93 14.09
CA PRO A 396 -0.64 13.55 14.75
C PRO A 396 0.49 12.55 15.03
N LEU A 397 1.72 13.04 15.17
CA LEU A 397 2.86 12.23 15.63
C LEU A 397 2.50 11.46 16.91
N ASP A 398 3.18 10.33 17.12
CA ASP A 398 2.88 9.40 18.21
C ASP A 398 1.50 8.72 18.12
N SER A 399 0.91 8.70 16.92
CA SER A 399 -0.21 7.82 16.61
C SER A 399 0.23 6.35 16.51
N ARG A 400 -0.73 5.44 16.74
CA ARG A 400 -0.54 3.99 16.55
C ARG A 400 -0.44 3.64 15.07
N ALA A 401 0.46 2.71 14.75
CA ALA A 401 0.52 2.12 13.42
C ALA A 401 -0.83 1.46 13.08
N GLN A 402 -1.23 1.59 11.81
CA GLN A 402 -2.47 1.02 11.28
C GLN A 402 -2.17 0.24 10.00
N VAL A 403 -2.26 -1.09 10.08
CA VAL A 403 -1.83 -2.00 9.02
C VAL A 403 -2.83 -3.13 8.80
N THR A 404 -2.69 -3.81 7.67
CA THR A 404 -3.28 -5.13 7.42
C THR A 404 -2.23 -6.20 7.63
N ILE A 405 -2.63 -7.31 8.23
CA ILE A 405 -1.81 -8.47 8.53
C ILE A 405 -2.43 -9.67 7.81
N SER A 406 -1.65 -10.30 6.93
CA SER A 406 -2.05 -11.47 6.15
C SER A 406 -1.15 -12.66 6.48
N LEU A 407 -1.74 -13.85 6.56
CA LEU A 407 -1.04 -15.10 6.80
C LEU A 407 -1.31 -16.09 5.66
N VAL A 408 -0.27 -16.77 5.18
CA VAL A 408 -0.40 -17.80 4.13
C VAL A 408 0.34 -19.09 4.47
N ASP A 409 -0.10 -20.21 3.91
CA ASP A 409 0.66 -21.47 3.89
C ASP A 409 1.73 -21.49 2.78
N THR A 410 2.47 -22.59 2.63
CA THR A 410 3.55 -22.66 1.63
C THR A 410 3.05 -22.66 0.18
N ARG A 411 1.76 -22.93 -0.04
CA ARG A 411 1.07 -22.83 -1.35
C ARG A 411 0.48 -21.44 -1.59
N GLY A 412 0.78 -20.46 -0.73
CA GLY A 412 0.24 -19.11 -0.84
C GLY A 412 -1.25 -19.03 -0.52
N GLN A 413 -1.84 -20.08 0.09
CA GLN A 413 -3.25 -20.07 0.48
C GLN A 413 -3.43 -19.19 1.71
N THR A 414 -4.38 -18.27 1.64
CA THR A 414 -4.71 -17.40 2.77
C THR A 414 -5.24 -18.22 3.96
N LEU A 415 -4.60 -18.04 5.11
CA LEU A 415 -4.96 -18.67 6.38
C LEU A 415 -5.66 -17.70 7.33
N GLY A 416 -5.65 -16.41 7.04
CA GLY A 416 -6.38 -15.37 7.76
C GLY A 416 -5.91 -13.98 7.35
N ILE A 417 -6.81 -13.00 7.38
CA ILE A 417 -6.50 -11.58 7.19
C ILE A 417 -7.20 -10.77 8.27
N VAL A 418 -6.42 -10.02 9.05
CA VAL A 418 -6.94 -9.07 10.04
C VAL A 418 -6.32 -7.69 9.82
N ARG A 419 -7.02 -6.65 10.23
CA ARG A 419 -6.58 -5.26 10.02
C ARG A 419 -6.99 -4.38 11.19
N SER A 420 -6.25 -3.30 11.40
CA SER A 420 -6.71 -2.21 12.26
C SER A 420 -7.81 -1.39 11.55
N PRO A 421 -8.63 -0.62 12.28
CA PRO A 421 -9.83 0.02 11.74
C PRO A 421 -9.61 1.03 10.61
N ASP A 422 -8.45 1.69 10.56
CA ASP A 422 -8.13 2.77 9.62
C ASP A 422 -6.84 2.47 8.84
N ALA A 423 -6.50 1.18 8.69
CA ALA A 423 -5.42 0.76 7.83
C ALA A 423 -5.72 1.18 6.37
N PRO A 424 -4.78 1.83 5.65
CA PRO A 424 -4.95 2.16 4.25
C PRO A 424 -5.38 0.93 3.43
N ILE A 425 -6.36 1.09 2.54
CA ILE A 425 -6.93 -0.03 1.78
C ILE A 425 -5.91 -0.67 0.84
N PHE A 426 -4.93 0.10 0.32
CA PHE A 426 -3.88 -0.48 -0.53
C PHE A 426 -3.15 -1.63 0.18
N GLY A 427 -2.91 -1.48 1.50
CA GLY A 427 -2.23 -2.45 2.34
C GLY A 427 -2.92 -3.81 2.43
N THR A 428 -4.20 -3.90 2.06
CA THR A 428 -4.94 -5.17 2.03
C THR A 428 -4.30 -6.18 1.11
N ASP A 429 -4.20 -5.84 -0.17
CA ASP A 429 -3.67 -6.73 -1.21
C ASP A 429 -2.15 -6.84 -1.07
N VAL A 430 -1.48 -5.73 -0.74
CA VAL A 430 -0.02 -5.69 -0.54
C VAL A 430 0.42 -6.58 0.62
N SER A 431 -0.28 -6.60 1.76
CA SER A 431 0.10 -7.50 2.88
C SER A 431 0.05 -8.98 2.47
N LEU A 432 -0.91 -9.34 1.61
CA LEU A 432 -1.03 -10.70 1.08
C LEU A 432 0.04 -11.00 0.02
N GLN A 433 0.32 -10.06 -0.90
CA GLN A 433 1.44 -10.18 -1.84
C GLN A 433 2.76 -10.37 -1.09
N LYS A 434 2.98 -9.60 -0.02
CA LYS A 434 4.18 -9.70 0.82
C LYS A 434 4.30 -11.07 1.49
N ALA A 435 3.22 -11.55 2.11
CA ALA A 435 3.20 -12.88 2.72
C ALA A 435 3.53 -13.98 1.69
N ARG A 436 2.90 -13.93 0.50
CA ARG A 436 3.17 -14.87 -0.60
C ARG A 436 4.59 -14.77 -1.12
N THR A 437 5.17 -13.58 -1.16
CA THR A 437 6.54 -13.38 -1.63
C THR A 437 7.55 -14.03 -0.70
N ALA A 438 7.46 -13.78 0.62
CA ALA A 438 8.33 -14.44 1.61
C ALA A 438 8.19 -15.97 1.59
N ALA A 439 6.97 -16.50 1.48
CA ALA A 439 6.74 -17.95 1.35
C ALA A 439 7.34 -18.50 0.05
N PHE A 440 7.10 -17.83 -1.08
CA PHE A 440 7.52 -18.29 -2.39
C PHE A 440 9.04 -18.31 -2.53
N PHE A 441 9.75 -17.21 -2.19
CA PHE A 441 11.21 -17.15 -2.37
C PHE A 441 11.99 -17.98 -1.35
N SER A 442 11.38 -18.34 -0.22
CA SER A 442 11.95 -19.27 0.77
C SER A 442 11.65 -20.74 0.47
N GLY A 443 10.81 -21.02 -0.53
CA GLY A 443 10.36 -22.37 -0.89
C GLY A 443 11.38 -23.18 -1.68
N SER A 444 11.29 -24.50 -1.62
CA SER A 444 12.10 -25.39 -2.47
C SER A 444 11.65 -25.45 -3.93
N HIS A 445 10.43 -24.98 -4.19
CA HIS A 445 9.77 -24.99 -5.50
C HIS A 445 9.99 -23.71 -6.32
N THR A 446 10.60 -22.66 -5.76
CA THR A 446 10.69 -21.33 -6.42
C THR A 446 11.33 -21.44 -7.80
N ALA A 447 12.51 -22.08 -7.90
CA ALA A 447 13.20 -22.24 -9.16
C ALA A 447 12.40 -23.07 -10.17
N SER A 448 11.78 -24.17 -9.73
CA SER A 448 10.98 -25.02 -10.64
C SER A 448 9.74 -24.31 -11.14
N ASP A 449 9.06 -23.54 -10.28
CA ASP A 449 7.85 -22.79 -10.64
C ASP A 449 8.18 -21.67 -11.63
N LEU A 450 9.27 -20.92 -11.41
CA LEU A 450 9.72 -19.90 -12.36
C LEU A 450 10.17 -20.49 -13.70
N LEU A 451 10.92 -21.60 -13.69
CA LEU A 451 11.38 -22.28 -14.92
C LEU A 451 10.23 -22.90 -15.72
N ALA A 452 9.15 -23.29 -15.04
CA ALA A 452 7.95 -23.84 -15.67
C ALA A 452 6.96 -22.76 -16.14
N SER A 453 7.27 -21.48 -15.95
CA SER A 453 6.48 -20.39 -16.50
C SER A 453 6.39 -20.47 -18.02
N SER A 454 5.23 -20.12 -18.58
CA SER A 454 5.07 -19.95 -20.03
C SER A 454 5.80 -18.72 -20.56
N SER A 455 6.23 -17.81 -19.70
CA SER A 455 7.04 -16.65 -20.05
C SER A 455 8.53 -16.99 -19.97
N ALA A 456 9.20 -17.02 -21.13
CA ALA A 456 10.64 -17.24 -21.20
C ALA A 456 11.44 -16.19 -20.42
N ASP A 457 10.93 -14.95 -20.34
CA ASP A 457 11.55 -13.88 -19.57
C ASP A 457 11.43 -14.12 -18.05
N VAL A 458 10.29 -14.62 -17.56
CA VAL A 458 10.12 -15.05 -16.16
C VAL A 458 11.10 -16.18 -15.84
N ALA A 459 11.19 -17.20 -16.70
CA ALA A 459 12.12 -18.32 -16.52
C ALA A 459 13.60 -17.87 -16.46
N ALA A 460 13.96 -16.84 -17.24
CA ALA A 460 15.33 -16.31 -17.29
C ALA A 460 15.80 -15.71 -15.96
N PHE A 461 14.90 -15.23 -15.09
CA PHE A 461 15.26 -14.68 -13.78
C PHE A 461 15.92 -15.71 -12.84
N VAL A 462 15.68 -17.01 -13.02
CA VAL A 462 16.36 -18.06 -12.25
C VAL A 462 17.86 -18.10 -12.57
N GLY A 463 18.21 -18.02 -13.84
CA GLY A 463 19.61 -17.95 -14.28
C GLY A 463 20.29 -16.69 -13.76
N LYS A 464 19.63 -15.53 -13.90
CA LYS A 464 20.13 -14.24 -13.37
C LYS A 464 20.41 -14.31 -11.88
N ALA A 465 19.49 -14.85 -11.08
CA ALA A 465 19.65 -14.99 -9.63
C ALA A 465 20.81 -15.92 -9.25
N ARG A 466 20.93 -17.09 -9.89
CA ARG A 466 22.02 -18.05 -9.62
C ARG A 466 23.39 -17.49 -9.94
N THR A 467 23.51 -16.79 -11.07
CA THR A 467 24.75 -16.10 -11.45
C THR A 467 25.07 -14.99 -10.46
N PHE A 468 24.10 -14.13 -10.16
CA PHE A 468 24.30 -12.97 -9.28
C PHE A 468 24.69 -13.37 -7.85
N LEU A 469 24.05 -14.40 -7.31
CA LEU A 469 24.32 -14.90 -5.95
C LEU A 469 25.55 -15.83 -5.91
N ASN A 470 26.16 -16.13 -7.05
CA ASN A 470 27.21 -17.14 -7.20
C ASN A 470 26.82 -18.49 -6.54
N ASP A 471 25.56 -18.90 -6.75
CA ASP A 471 25.01 -20.12 -6.18
C ASP A 471 24.14 -20.84 -7.23
N PRO A 472 24.62 -21.95 -7.83
CA PRO A 472 23.83 -22.71 -8.79
C PRO A 472 22.59 -23.38 -8.18
N SER A 473 22.52 -23.46 -6.84
CA SER A 473 21.39 -23.98 -6.08
C SER A 473 20.46 -22.89 -5.54
N ALA A 474 20.66 -21.61 -5.86
CA ALA A 474 19.77 -20.55 -5.41
C ALA A 474 18.30 -20.83 -5.82
N LEU A 475 17.36 -20.35 -4.99
CA LEU A 475 15.91 -20.49 -5.17
C LEU A 475 15.40 -21.94 -5.02
N THR A 476 16.04 -22.72 -4.15
CA THR A 476 15.66 -24.10 -3.81
C THR A 476 15.39 -24.31 -2.32
N GLY A 477 15.06 -23.22 -1.60
CA GLY A 477 14.68 -23.27 -0.18
C GLY A 477 15.85 -23.41 0.80
N ARG A 478 17.10 -23.29 0.32
CA ARG A 478 18.30 -23.27 1.16
C ARG A 478 18.38 -22.05 2.07
N HIS A 479 17.86 -20.92 1.60
CA HIS A 479 17.85 -19.66 2.33
C HIS A 479 16.42 -19.18 2.56
N ALA A 480 16.19 -18.57 3.71
CA ALA A 480 14.96 -17.87 4.05
C ALA A 480 15.04 -16.41 3.59
N PHE A 481 14.14 -15.99 2.71
CA PHE A 481 14.05 -14.64 2.18
C PHE A 481 12.86 -13.90 2.77
N SER A 482 13.11 -12.72 3.33
CA SER A 482 12.10 -11.71 3.61
C SER A 482 11.92 -10.78 2.40
N ASP A 483 10.86 -9.98 2.40
CA ASP A 483 10.70 -8.97 1.33
C ASP A 483 11.71 -7.83 1.42
N ARG A 484 12.37 -7.62 2.56
CA ARG A 484 13.52 -6.72 2.58
C ARG A 484 14.67 -7.22 1.72
N ALA A 485 14.92 -8.53 1.73
CA ALA A 485 15.92 -9.14 0.87
C ALA A 485 15.48 -9.13 -0.59
N ASN A 486 14.23 -9.55 -0.86
CA ASN A 486 13.67 -9.59 -2.21
C ASN A 486 13.62 -8.19 -2.84
N GLY A 487 13.26 -7.17 -2.06
CA GLY A 487 13.27 -5.78 -2.49
C GLY A 487 14.67 -5.29 -2.85
N ASN A 488 15.67 -5.60 -2.04
CA ASN A 488 17.07 -5.28 -2.35
C ASN A 488 17.52 -5.95 -3.66
N LEU A 489 17.21 -7.23 -3.86
CA LEU A 489 17.49 -7.96 -5.09
C LEU A 489 16.67 -7.49 -6.32
N SER A 490 15.70 -6.61 -6.11
CA SER A 490 14.84 -6.05 -7.17
C SER A 490 15.15 -4.59 -7.51
N ARG A 491 16.27 -4.06 -7.00
CA ARG A 491 16.69 -2.67 -7.28
C ARG A 491 17.43 -2.53 -8.62
N PRO A 492 17.19 -1.44 -9.37
CA PRO A 492 17.93 -1.14 -10.59
C PRO A 492 19.38 -0.72 -10.29
N TYR A 493 19.67 -0.34 -9.04
CA TYR A 493 21.00 -0.17 -8.48
C TYR A 493 21.16 -1.11 -7.27
N PHE A 494 22.14 -2.00 -7.30
CA PHE A 494 22.45 -2.90 -6.19
C PHE A 494 23.89 -2.67 -5.67
N PRO A 495 24.09 -2.32 -4.40
CA PRO A 495 23.07 -2.11 -3.38
C PRO A 495 22.25 -0.84 -3.65
N ASP A 496 21.07 -0.77 -3.04
CA ASP A 496 20.12 0.34 -3.21
C ASP A 496 20.82 1.70 -3.05
N GLY A 497 20.54 2.62 -3.96
CA GLY A 497 21.13 3.96 -4.00
C GLY A 497 22.56 4.07 -4.55
N GLU A 498 23.34 3.00 -4.69
CA GLU A 498 24.69 3.12 -5.24
C GLU A 498 24.70 3.19 -6.78
N VAL A 499 24.83 4.40 -7.33
CA VAL A 499 24.91 4.64 -8.79
C VAL A 499 26.17 4.00 -9.39
N GLY A 500 26.07 3.52 -10.64
CA GLY A 500 27.19 2.88 -11.35
C GLY A 500 27.43 1.42 -10.96
N ARG A 501 26.56 0.86 -10.10
CA ARG A 501 26.52 -0.55 -9.74
C ARG A 501 25.63 -1.37 -10.68
N PRO A 502 25.78 -2.71 -10.73
CA PRO A 502 24.83 -3.57 -11.43
C PRO A 502 23.44 -3.50 -10.80
N ASN A 503 22.41 -3.89 -11.56
CA ASN A 503 21.08 -4.11 -11.01
C ASN A 503 21.01 -5.43 -10.24
N GLY A 504 20.09 -5.52 -9.27
CA GLY A 504 19.74 -6.77 -8.61
C GLY A 504 19.15 -7.79 -9.61
N PRO A 505 19.25 -9.10 -9.33
CA PRO A 505 18.93 -10.14 -10.30
C PRO A 505 17.47 -10.17 -10.70
N PHE A 506 16.57 -9.65 -9.86
CA PHE A 506 15.13 -9.57 -10.11
C PHE A 506 14.70 -8.22 -10.69
N SER A 507 15.63 -7.28 -10.89
CA SER A 507 15.34 -5.98 -11.46
C SER A 507 15.56 -5.94 -12.96
N ARG A 508 14.92 -4.98 -13.64
CA ARG A 508 15.42 -4.51 -14.94
C ARG A 508 16.68 -3.66 -14.76
N PRO A 509 17.57 -3.58 -15.77
CA PRO A 509 18.62 -2.57 -15.77
C PRO A 509 18.03 -1.15 -15.70
N ILE A 510 18.74 -0.20 -15.10
CA ILE A 510 18.25 1.18 -14.96
C ILE A 510 17.83 1.81 -16.29
N ALA A 511 18.52 1.48 -17.40
CA ALA A 511 18.20 2.00 -18.72
C ALA A 511 16.81 1.55 -19.24
N GLN A 512 16.24 0.50 -18.65
CA GLN A 512 14.90 -0.02 -18.93
C GLN A 512 13.95 0.15 -17.74
N PHE A 513 14.41 0.73 -16.63
CA PHE A 513 13.56 0.94 -15.47
C PHE A 513 12.71 2.20 -15.63
N ASN A 514 11.44 2.05 -15.33
CA ASN A 514 10.57 3.11 -14.83
C ASN A 514 9.49 2.44 -13.96
N PRO A 515 8.58 3.21 -13.32
CA PRO A 515 7.45 2.66 -12.55
C PRO A 515 6.58 1.58 -13.25
N PHE A 516 6.67 1.41 -14.57
CA PHE A 516 5.93 0.40 -15.34
C PHE A 516 6.77 -0.84 -15.72
N SER A 517 8.05 -0.90 -15.33
CA SER A 517 8.92 -2.05 -15.55
C SER A 517 9.93 -2.17 -14.41
N THR A 518 9.59 -2.98 -13.41
CA THR A 518 10.41 -3.19 -12.20
C THR A 518 11.27 -4.44 -12.29
N GLY A 519 10.93 -5.41 -13.15
CA GLY A 519 11.67 -6.65 -13.35
C GLY A 519 10.77 -7.87 -13.18
N LEU A 520 11.17 -8.84 -12.35
CA LEU A 520 10.40 -10.06 -12.15
C LEU A 520 8.97 -9.78 -11.69
N GLN A 521 8.76 -8.77 -10.84
CA GLN A 521 7.43 -8.37 -10.38
C GLN A 521 6.50 -8.00 -11.54
N SER A 522 6.93 -7.11 -12.43
CA SER A 522 6.15 -6.70 -13.60
C SER A 522 6.03 -7.82 -14.63
N ALA A 523 7.11 -8.56 -14.87
CA ALA A 523 7.15 -9.68 -15.82
C ALA A 523 6.16 -10.81 -15.48
N LEU A 524 5.93 -11.05 -14.18
CA LEU A 524 4.98 -12.06 -13.71
C LEU A 524 3.53 -11.71 -14.05
N VAL A 525 3.18 -10.42 -14.14
CA VAL A 525 1.77 -9.98 -14.18
C VAL A 525 1.36 -9.32 -15.49
N VAL A 526 2.31 -8.90 -16.34
CA VAL A 526 2.02 -8.14 -17.56
C VAL A 526 1.09 -8.88 -18.53
N GLY A 527 1.19 -10.21 -18.63
CA GLY A 527 0.31 -11.01 -19.47
C GLY A 527 -1.16 -10.97 -18.99
N ASP A 528 -1.37 -11.07 -17.68
CA ASP A 528 -2.72 -11.02 -17.08
C ASP A 528 -3.32 -9.60 -17.17
N LEU A 529 -2.48 -8.56 -17.06
CA LEU A 529 -2.88 -7.17 -17.30
C LEU A 529 -3.31 -6.93 -18.74
N ALA A 530 -2.55 -7.44 -19.71
CA ALA A 530 -2.90 -7.34 -21.13
C ALA A 530 -4.22 -8.07 -21.43
N ALA A 531 -4.41 -9.29 -20.89
CA ALA A 531 -5.66 -10.03 -21.02
C ALA A 531 -6.86 -9.28 -20.42
N HIS A 532 -6.66 -8.64 -19.26
CA HIS A 532 -7.70 -7.81 -18.64
C HIS A 532 -8.05 -6.58 -19.50
N LEU A 533 -7.06 -5.88 -20.04
CA LEU A 533 -7.31 -4.72 -20.90
C LEU A 533 -8.03 -5.11 -22.21
N ALA A 534 -7.73 -6.28 -22.76
CA ALA A 534 -8.49 -6.82 -23.89
C ALA A 534 -9.97 -7.03 -23.52
N TYR A 535 -10.27 -7.49 -22.30
CA TYR A 535 -11.65 -7.60 -21.82
C TYR A 535 -12.33 -6.25 -21.63
N VAL A 536 -11.66 -5.29 -20.98
CA VAL A 536 -12.19 -3.94 -20.73
C VAL A 536 -12.52 -3.21 -22.03
N THR A 537 -11.67 -3.35 -23.05
CA THR A 537 -11.86 -2.74 -24.37
C THR A 537 -12.83 -3.49 -25.28
N GLY A 538 -13.30 -4.68 -24.87
CA GLY A 538 -14.16 -5.54 -25.67
C GLY A 538 -13.44 -6.35 -26.76
N ALA A 539 -12.11 -6.26 -26.86
CA ALA A 539 -11.31 -7.11 -27.73
C ALA A 539 -11.34 -8.59 -27.31
N SER A 540 -11.64 -8.88 -26.04
CA SER A 540 -11.93 -10.22 -25.51
C SER A 540 -13.31 -10.25 -24.84
N ALA A 541 -14.03 -11.36 -25.00
CA ALA A 541 -15.26 -11.62 -24.24
C ALA A 541 -14.98 -12.07 -22.81
N ALA A 542 -13.84 -12.73 -22.57
CA ALA A 542 -13.45 -13.27 -21.28
C ALA A 542 -12.45 -12.36 -20.58
N ASP A 543 -12.69 -12.13 -19.29
CA ASP A 543 -11.77 -11.44 -18.39
C ASP A 543 -10.57 -12.33 -18.04
N THR A 544 -9.50 -11.72 -17.54
CA THR A 544 -8.37 -12.43 -16.94
C THR A 544 -8.88 -13.33 -15.79
N PRO A 545 -8.30 -14.53 -15.57
CA PRO A 545 -8.63 -15.34 -14.41
C PRO A 545 -8.32 -14.61 -13.09
N GLN A 546 -8.87 -15.07 -11.96
CA GLN A 546 -8.53 -14.52 -10.64
C GLN A 546 -7.17 -15.05 -10.14
N ARG A 547 -6.13 -14.83 -10.95
CA ARG A 547 -4.71 -15.07 -10.64
C ARG A 547 -3.84 -14.07 -11.43
N CYS A 548 -2.92 -13.40 -10.75
CA CYS A 548 -1.96 -12.44 -11.31
C CYS A 548 -0.54 -13.00 -11.27
N SER A 549 -0.27 -14.06 -12.03
CA SER A 549 1.09 -14.58 -12.12
C SER A 549 1.22 -15.59 -13.25
N ALA A 550 2.36 -15.51 -13.94
CA ALA A 550 2.77 -16.45 -14.97
C ALA A 550 3.40 -17.75 -14.42
N VAL A 551 3.37 -18.02 -13.10
CA VAL A 551 3.85 -19.30 -12.56
C VAL A 551 2.78 -20.41 -12.70
N PRO A 552 3.16 -21.70 -12.62
CA PRO A 552 2.21 -22.79 -12.69
C PRO A 552 1.21 -22.80 -11.53
N THR A 553 0.06 -23.43 -11.76
CA THR A 553 -0.89 -23.73 -10.69
C THR A 553 -0.49 -25.00 -9.95
N VAL A 554 -0.60 -24.97 -8.63
CA VAL A 554 -0.57 -26.11 -7.71
C VAL A 554 -1.95 -26.20 -7.07
N SER A 555 -2.64 -27.33 -7.22
CA SER A 555 -4.00 -27.51 -6.69
C SER A 555 -4.98 -26.40 -7.12
N ASN A 556 -4.95 -26.01 -8.40
CA ASN A 556 -5.77 -24.96 -9.03
C ASN A 556 -5.46 -23.51 -8.60
N GLN A 557 -4.38 -23.25 -7.85
CA GLN A 557 -3.94 -21.90 -7.50
C GLN A 557 -2.44 -21.71 -7.73
N ASN A 558 -2.01 -20.48 -7.99
CA ASN A 558 -0.61 -20.06 -8.00
C ASN A 558 -0.15 -19.73 -6.58
N ARG A 559 1.13 -19.99 -6.28
CA ARG A 559 1.70 -19.64 -4.96
C ARG A 559 1.84 -18.14 -4.71
N VAL A 560 1.85 -17.36 -5.79
CA VAL A 560 1.84 -15.88 -5.81
C VAL A 560 0.60 -15.39 -6.56
N GLN A 561 -0.58 -15.85 -6.13
CA GLN A 561 -1.87 -15.68 -6.84
C GLN A 561 -2.26 -14.22 -7.11
N ASN A 562 -1.79 -13.25 -6.33
CA ASN A 562 -1.99 -11.82 -6.57
C ASN A 562 -0.68 -11.09 -6.95
N GLY A 563 0.34 -11.80 -7.42
CA GLY A 563 1.66 -11.26 -7.72
C GLY A 563 2.60 -11.28 -6.52
N ILE A 564 3.74 -10.59 -6.66
CA ILE A 564 4.76 -10.44 -5.62
C ILE A 564 4.92 -8.98 -5.21
N GLN A 565 5.49 -8.74 -4.03
CA GLN A 565 5.89 -7.41 -3.60
C GLN A 565 7.39 -7.33 -3.33
N ILE A 566 7.99 -6.19 -3.65
CA ILE A 566 9.44 -5.98 -3.62
C ILE A 566 9.86 -4.86 -2.66
N PHE A 567 9.15 -4.73 -1.53
CA PHE A 567 9.54 -3.85 -0.42
C PHE A 567 9.17 -4.47 0.94
N PRO A 568 9.85 -4.07 2.04
CA PRO A 568 9.81 -4.78 3.33
C PRO A 568 8.42 -4.90 3.95
N GLY A 569 8.24 -5.89 4.82
CA GLY A 569 7.01 -6.12 5.57
C GLY A 569 6.59 -7.58 5.74
N SER A 570 7.44 -8.56 5.43
CA SER A 570 7.10 -9.98 5.57
C SER A 570 8.28 -10.84 5.97
N VAL A 571 7.98 -11.94 6.65
CA VAL A 571 8.94 -12.99 6.99
C VAL A 571 8.34 -14.39 6.81
N PRO A 572 9.15 -15.37 6.37
CA PRO A 572 8.74 -16.76 6.32
C PRO A 572 8.66 -17.39 7.72
N ILE A 573 7.73 -18.33 7.87
CA ILE A 573 7.46 -19.07 9.10
C ILE A 573 8.09 -20.45 9.02
N TYR A 574 8.85 -20.81 10.04
CA TYR A 574 9.57 -22.08 10.10
C TYR A 574 9.12 -22.93 11.28
N ARG A 575 9.01 -24.23 11.04
CA ARG A 575 9.01 -25.29 12.05
C ARG A 575 10.37 -25.96 12.01
N SER A 576 11.23 -25.65 12.97
CA SER A 576 12.66 -25.99 12.91
C SER A 576 13.31 -25.45 11.62
N ASN A 577 13.73 -26.32 10.70
CA ASN A 577 14.33 -25.93 9.41
C ASN A 577 13.36 -26.07 8.22
N MET A 578 12.09 -26.38 8.47
CA MET A 578 11.08 -26.55 7.42
C MET A 578 10.22 -25.29 7.32
N LEU A 579 10.12 -24.73 6.12
CA LEU A 579 9.16 -23.66 5.81
C LEU A 579 7.73 -24.21 5.95
N VAL A 580 6.87 -23.49 6.66
CA VAL A 580 5.46 -23.88 6.88
C VAL A 580 4.44 -22.77 6.54
N GLY A 581 4.91 -21.61 6.10
CA GLY A 581 4.06 -20.48 5.71
C GLY A 581 4.81 -19.17 5.73
N ALA A 582 4.08 -18.05 5.70
CA ALA A 582 4.63 -16.71 5.88
C ALA A 582 3.58 -15.72 6.37
N ILE A 583 4.04 -14.68 7.07
CA ILE A 583 3.25 -13.52 7.50
C ILE A 583 3.70 -12.29 6.71
N GLY A 584 2.75 -11.48 6.27
CA GLY A 584 2.99 -10.19 5.61
C GLY A 584 2.13 -9.08 6.20
N VAL A 585 2.70 -7.88 6.26
CA VAL A 585 2.13 -6.69 6.89
C VAL A 585 2.27 -5.50 5.96
N SER A 586 1.22 -4.68 5.84
CA SER A 586 1.27 -3.46 5.05
C SER A 586 0.27 -2.40 5.53
N GLY A 587 0.71 -1.15 5.61
CA GLY A 587 -0.15 0.01 5.81
C GLY A 587 0.51 1.21 6.48
N ASP A 588 1.73 1.06 7.01
CA ASP A 588 2.52 2.14 7.62
C ASP A 588 3.93 2.18 7.00
N GLY A 589 4.93 2.74 7.69
CA GLY A 589 6.31 2.69 7.24
C GLY A 589 6.85 1.25 7.10
N ILE A 590 7.74 1.04 6.12
CA ILE A 590 8.27 -0.29 5.79
C ILE A 590 9.01 -0.98 6.95
N ASP A 591 9.60 -0.20 7.86
CA ASP A 591 10.26 -0.72 9.05
C ASP A 591 9.24 -1.12 10.14
N GLN A 592 8.12 -0.40 10.26
CA GLN A 592 7.00 -0.79 11.10
C GLN A 592 6.40 -2.12 10.60
N ASP A 593 6.20 -2.26 9.29
CA ASP A 593 5.68 -3.51 8.69
C ASP A 593 6.60 -4.71 8.98
N ASP A 594 7.92 -4.54 8.80
CA ASP A 594 8.93 -5.56 9.13
C ASP A 594 8.90 -5.93 10.61
N MET A 595 8.88 -4.93 11.49
CA MET A 595 8.84 -5.16 12.92
C MET A 595 7.58 -5.91 13.36
N ILE A 596 6.41 -5.52 12.84
CA ILE A 596 5.13 -6.14 13.18
C ILE A 596 5.09 -7.60 12.74
N SER A 597 5.53 -7.88 11.51
CA SER A 597 5.60 -9.26 10.99
C SER A 597 6.58 -10.13 11.79
N PHE A 598 7.80 -9.64 12.00
CA PHE A 598 8.89 -10.39 12.65
C PHE A 598 8.66 -10.63 14.15
N LEU A 599 8.29 -9.59 14.90
CA LEU A 599 8.03 -9.72 16.34
C LEU A 599 6.69 -10.42 16.62
N GLY A 600 5.69 -10.23 15.75
CA GLY A 600 4.44 -10.97 15.84
C GLY A 600 4.66 -12.47 15.73
N LEU A 601 5.43 -12.90 14.74
CA LEU A 601 5.83 -14.31 14.60
C LEU A 601 6.68 -14.80 15.76
N ASN A 602 7.67 -14.02 16.21
CA ASN A 602 8.51 -14.38 17.35
C ASN A 602 7.66 -14.65 18.61
N ASN A 603 6.76 -13.73 18.94
CA ASN A 603 5.93 -13.83 20.14
C ASN A 603 4.93 -14.99 20.03
N ALA A 604 4.38 -15.23 18.83
CA ALA A 604 3.52 -16.38 18.60
C ALA A 604 4.27 -17.69 18.83
N GLY A 605 5.50 -17.82 18.31
CA GLY A 605 6.36 -18.96 18.55
C GLY A 605 6.66 -19.19 20.03
N ALA A 606 6.92 -18.12 20.79
CA ALA A 606 7.08 -18.20 22.24
C ALA A 606 5.80 -18.62 22.97
N ARG A 607 4.61 -18.25 22.45
CA ARG A 607 3.30 -18.57 23.04
C ARG A 607 2.85 -20.01 22.78
N VAL A 608 3.00 -20.52 21.56
CA VAL A 608 2.45 -21.85 21.18
C VAL A 608 3.51 -22.93 20.99
N GLY A 609 4.78 -22.56 20.83
CA GLY A 609 5.88 -23.48 20.55
C GLY A 609 5.83 -24.06 19.12
N GLY A 610 6.93 -24.70 18.71
CA GLY A 610 7.01 -25.47 17.45
C GLY A 610 7.14 -24.65 16.17
N ILE A 611 6.75 -23.38 16.16
CA ILE A 611 6.94 -22.45 15.03
C ILE A 611 7.76 -21.22 15.44
N GLY A 612 8.35 -20.52 14.48
CA GLY A 612 9.04 -19.27 14.71
C GLY A 612 9.62 -18.65 13.45
N ASN A 613 10.43 -17.60 13.66
CA ASN A 613 11.24 -17.01 12.60
C ASN A 613 12.20 -18.05 12.02
N ALA A 614 12.63 -17.84 10.77
CA ALA A 614 13.68 -18.65 10.17
C ALA A 614 14.92 -18.74 11.07
N PRO A 615 15.59 -19.90 11.19
CA PRO A 615 16.87 -20.01 11.87
C PRO A 615 17.90 -19.03 11.30
N ALA A 616 18.63 -18.32 12.17
CA ALA A 616 19.58 -17.28 11.75
C ALA A 616 20.60 -17.78 10.71
N ALA A 617 21.05 -19.03 10.82
CA ALA A 617 22.03 -19.65 9.92
C ALA A 617 21.55 -19.82 8.46
N ILE A 618 20.25 -19.71 8.19
CA ILE A 618 19.70 -19.84 6.83
C ILE A 618 19.08 -18.55 6.31
N ARG A 619 19.07 -17.46 7.08
CA ARG A 619 18.47 -16.20 6.65
C ARG A 619 19.23 -15.58 5.49
N SER A 620 18.53 -14.75 4.71
CA SER A 620 19.12 -14.01 3.59
C SER A 620 20.30 -13.14 4.04
N ASP A 621 20.36 -12.69 5.29
CA ASP A 621 21.48 -11.92 5.85
C ASP A 621 22.80 -12.73 5.99
N GLN A 622 22.77 -14.04 5.74
CA GLN A 622 23.97 -14.86 5.58
C GLN A 622 24.56 -14.78 4.16
N ILE A 623 23.82 -14.22 3.21
CA ILE A 623 24.24 -14.09 1.81
C ILE A 623 25.07 -12.81 1.67
N VAL A 624 26.29 -12.98 1.17
CA VAL A 624 27.20 -11.90 0.79
C VAL A 624 27.40 -11.95 -0.72
N VAL A 625 26.99 -10.89 -1.41
CA VAL A 625 27.12 -10.73 -2.85
C VAL A 625 28.46 -10.06 -3.15
N ASP A 626 29.24 -10.66 -4.03
CA ASP A 626 30.50 -10.10 -4.52
C ASP A 626 30.25 -9.30 -5.81
N LEU A 627 30.58 -8.01 -5.77
CA LEU A 627 30.47 -7.09 -6.90
C LEU A 627 31.82 -6.87 -7.61
N GLY A 628 32.83 -7.67 -7.29
CA GLY A 628 34.19 -7.64 -7.83
C GLY A 628 35.11 -6.61 -7.15
N ASN A 629 34.57 -5.44 -6.77
CA ASN A 629 35.31 -4.39 -6.06
C ASN A 629 34.71 -4.04 -4.68
N ALA A 630 33.61 -4.67 -4.31
CA ALA A 630 32.93 -4.50 -3.02
C ALA A 630 32.11 -5.76 -2.72
N THR A 631 31.80 -5.98 -1.45
CA THR A 631 30.88 -7.02 -1.02
C THR A 631 29.69 -6.41 -0.30
N VAL A 632 28.50 -6.94 -0.58
CA VAL A 632 27.23 -6.46 0.00
C VAL A 632 26.53 -7.62 0.68
N ARG A 633 26.22 -7.46 1.96
CA ARG A 633 25.40 -8.40 2.69
C ARG A 633 23.93 -8.04 2.52
N LEU A 634 23.10 -9.03 2.15
CA LEU A 634 21.65 -8.81 2.12
C LEU A 634 21.11 -8.54 3.54
N ARG A 635 19.95 -7.91 3.62
CA ARG A 635 19.26 -7.68 4.89
C ARG A 635 18.14 -8.71 5.08
N TYR A 636 17.79 -9.01 6.32
CA TYR A 636 16.63 -9.85 6.64
C TYR A 636 15.46 -9.01 7.15
N VAL A 637 15.61 -8.25 8.23
CA VAL A 637 14.58 -7.30 8.69
C VAL A 637 15.22 -6.00 9.15
N SER A 638 14.45 -4.92 9.27
CA SER A 638 14.85 -3.71 9.98
C SER A 638 13.69 -3.20 10.80
N CYS A 639 13.98 -2.73 12.01
CA CYS A 639 12.96 -2.26 12.95
C CYS A 639 13.25 -0.81 13.31
N PRO A 640 12.19 0.02 13.45
CA PRO A 640 12.35 1.45 13.55
C PRO A 640 12.98 1.84 14.89
N PHE A 641 13.60 3.03 14.92
CA PHE A 641 13.97 3.68 16.18
C PHE A 641 12.73 4.12 16.95
N ALA A 642 12.80 4.09 18.28
CA ALA A 642 11.67 4.37 19.18
C ALA A 642 10.35 3.66 18.77
N PRO A 643 10.41 2.32 18.57
CA PRO A 643 9.37 1.56 17.87
C PRO A 643 8.01 1.56 18.56
N PHE A 644 7.99 1.65 19.89
CA PHE A 644 6.79 1.47 20.68
C PHE A 644 6.33 2.75 21.36
N LEU A 645 5.00 2.90 21.48
CA LEU A 645 4.32 3.97 22.19
C LEU A 645 4.33 3.78 23.71
N ASP A 646 4.46 2.54 24.16
CA ASP A 646 4.34 2.13 25.56
C ASP A 646 5.68 1.70 26.19
N SER A 647 6.79 1.84 25.47
CA SER A 647 8.11 1.43 25.91
C SER A 647 9.21 2.26 25.27
N SER A 648 10.33 2.43 25.99
CA SER A 648 11.56 3.05 25.50
C SER A 648 12.54 2.06 24.85
N SER A 649 12.18 0.77 24.73
CA SER A 649 13.04 -0.26 24.14
C SER A 649 13.49 0.11 22.73
N GLN A 650 14.76 -0.16 22.43
CA GLN A 650 15.39 0.06 21.13
C GLN A 650 15.94 -1.27 20.59
N ASN A 651 16.27 -1.33 19.30
CA ASN A 651 16.84 -2.52 18.65
C ASN A 651 16.03 -3.80 18.94
N VAL A 652 14.71 -3.68 18.95
CA VAL A 652 13.77 -4.70 19.46
C VAL A 652 13.79 -6.01 18.67
N CYS A 653 14.39 -6.01 17.48
CA CYS A 653 14.55 -7.17 16.62
C CYS A 653 15.96 -7.80 16.69
N ALA A 654 16.90 -7.18 17.42
CA ALA A 654 18.26 -7.68 17.52
C ALA A 654 18.35 -8.96 18.37
N GLY A 655 19.08 -9.96 17.87
CA GLY A 655 19.32 -11.22 18.58
C GLY A 655 18.20 -12.25 18.50
N LEU A 656 17.14 -11.98 17.72
CA LEU A 656 16.02 -12.90 17.44
C LEU A 656 16.17 -13.61 16.11
#